data_AF-A0A812QN92-F1
#
_entry.id   AF-A0A812QN92-F1
#
_cell.length_a   1.000
_cell.length_b   1.000
_cell.length_c   1.000
_cell.angle_alpha   90.00
_cell.angle_beta   90.00
_cell.angle_gamma   90.00
#
_symmetry.space_group_name_H-M   'P 1'
#
loop_
_entity.id
_entity.type
_entity.pdbx_description
1 polymer ?
#
loop_
_entity_poly.entity_id
_entity_poly.type
_entity_poly.pdbx_seq_one_letter_code
_entity_poly.pdbx_strand_id
1 'polypeptide(L)'
;MLIIKKSFLVNISLDGWMHGLASLFKVLARITVPPDHDSLEGHPMLSRLYLRNNPLGIHGLRSILRLLCRKESSMSRLDIEGCKSGDEKTKSTQGFSQVFSFTNPGGKYVLDLGVPYDRSLCRMLYETAERFNLEHGKAFVNITHSNPPYHHPVRDSIGQYKVRREGVLTFTFNVESAIGAAWSNVADDDFIGFLNSHLAMMRFEPHKRKLRPLLANWKAISGMHAEQETFLTALASDFNMEVPYLEYMVQACPEASNEILFRLIPSLKRDGCSTFLAMSLFPRVEDLLETQWRMESFLLFNPQNPTGRYKLKLESSMDFAVAQQLLLLDRWESVVNRRHNRGDVSQRGNRSQLRNELYQGRALHLSVKLLTEWAMPEFGEFECDYITSYHPKQGSKPLSDTLWESIMMAIYDSPCRPEDRLKVLKIISHQIFLSSLHIRQMVGFFRNDEDREEALVMFWPRIIDKYNAKVFRVRFEKREDVVRLQERLGYITFFPYMQPENAVFRLNMAIYEQRVAASLFVQLMLREMPGNIKDPMYEKPDGTLDNLTMGVPRSWADWKQCPSDGIFSGHYSCAPENRAFDFRRRLAETYGYYDAKTMAKINEQDVMWWTGLTEPPSDILDLLEFLISRFNNVDEAFRKIISLSDTKTPLITLRVFQAALVALECGKFKGSDENQRLAAIFRYLDPGGEGSISQNEWRVLGQLWNEFDLTIREFVQFLQIAFGEDSLSMHGSARLQKSQELQVK
;
A
#
# COMPACT_ATOMS: atom_id res chain seq x y z
N MET A 1 30.41 -29.79 -63.17
CA MET A 1 31.17 -28.56 -63.51
C MET A 1 30.38 -27.37 -62.98
N LEU A 2 31.03 -26.54 -62.17
CA LEU A 2 30.45 -25.64 -61.16
C LEU A 2 29.57 -24.49 -61.70
N ILE A 3 28.55 -24.18 -60.89
CA ILE A 3 27.69 -22.99 -60.85
C ILE A 3 28.46 -21.82 -60.23
N ILE A 4 28.31 -20.58 -60.75
CA ILE A 4 28.35 -19.35 -59.92
C ILE A 4 27.37 -18.30 -60.49
N LYS A 5 26.27 -18.03 -59.75
CA LYS A 5 25.49 -16.78 -59.79
C LYS A 5 26.04 -15.87 -58.68
N LYS A 6 26.43 -14.64 -59.01
CA LYS A 6 26.95 -13.63 -58.07
C LYS A 6 25.80 -12.87 -57.38
N SER A 7 25.78 -12.94 -56.05
CA SER A 7 25.03 -12.08 -55.13
C SER A 7 25.95 -10.97 -54.63
N PHE A 8 25.52 -9.71 -54.69
CA PHE A 8 26.26 -8.58 -54.09
C PHE A 8 25.97 -8.50 -52.58
N LEU A 9 26.97 -8.88 -51.76
CA LEU A 9 27.06 -8.65 -50.32
C LEU A 9 27.90 -7.39 -50.11
N VAL A 10 27.37 -6.36 -49.43
CA VAL A 10 28.19 -5.29 -48.87
C VAL A 10 28.56 -5.70 -47.44
N ASN A 11 29.77 -6.23 -47.27
CA ASN A 11 30.43 -6.38 -45.98
C ASN A 11 31.15 -5.06 -45.68
N ILE A 12 30.84 -4.41 -44.56
CA ILE A 12 31.71 -3.37 -44.01
C ILE A 12 32.64 -4.07 -43.02
N SER A 13 33.86 -4.35 -43.46
CA SER A 13 35.03 -4.65 -42.62
C SER A 13 35.84 -3.36 -42.54
N LEU A 14 36.16 -2.91 -41.32
CA LEU A 14 37.01 -1.75 -41.07
C LEU A 14 38.33 -2.22 -40.45
N ASP A 15 39.14 -2.91 -41.26
CA ASP A 15 40.56 -3.09 -40.99
C ASP A 15 41.35 -2.19 -41.95
N GLY A 16 41.89 -1.10 -41.41
CA GLY A 16 42.65 -0.09 -42.14
C GLY A 16 41.90 1.22 -42.31
N TRP A 17 42.61 2.36 -42.26
CA TRP A 17 42.12 3.75 -42.17
C TRP A 17 42.07 4.32 -40.74
N MET A 18 43.20 4.18 -40.03
CA MET A 18 43.48 4.95 -38.82
C MET A 18 43.98 6.36 -39.17
N HIS A 19 43.16 7.37 -38.86
CA HIS A 19 43.54 8.55 -38.05
C HIS A 19 42.47 9.66 -38.06
N GLY A 20 41.56 9.69 -39.05
CA GLY A 20 40.47 10.68 -39.11
C GLY A 20 39.16 10.29 -38.40
N LEU A 21 38.89 8.99 -38.23
CA LEU A 21 37.66 8.46 -37.61
C LEU A 21 37.78 8.22 -36.10
N ALA A 22 38.98 8.31 -35.54
CA ALA A 22 39.21 8.12 -34.10
C ALA A 22 38.55 9.23 -33.25
N SER A 23 38.25 10.40 -33.83
CA SER A 23 37.48 11.47 -33.16
C SER A 23 35.97 11.22 -33.22
N LEU A 24 35.44 10.69 -34.33
CA LEU A 24 34.03 10.32 -34.47
C LEU A 24 33.66 9.12 -33.58
N PHE A 25 34.57 8.14 -33.45
CA PHE A 25 34.37 6.97 -32.59
C PHE A 25 34.73 7.20 -31.11
N LYS A 26 35.61 8.16 -30.77
CA LYS A 26 35.72 8.63 -29.37
C LYS A 26 34.45 9.34 -28.87
N VAL A 27 33.63 9.85 -29.80
CA VAL A 27 32.29 10.35 -29.49
C VAL A 27 31.29 9.19 -29.38
N LEU A 28 31.37 8.14 -30.20
CA LEU A 28 30.51 6.94 -30.07
C LEU A 28 30.82 6.10 -28.81
N ALA A 29 32.08 6.04 -28.38
CA ALA A 29 32.53 5.30 -27.19
C ALA A 29 32.13 5.96 -25.85
N ARG A 30 31.40 7.09 -25.88
CA ARG A 30 30.96 7.83 -24.68
C ARG A 30 29.44 7.83 -24.49
N ILE A 31 28.67 7.03 -25.24
CA ILE A 31 27.23 7.22 -25.30
C ILE A 31 26.48 5.89 -25.14
N THR A 32 25.71 5.82 -24.06
CA THR A 32 24.76 4.77 -23.66
C THR A 32 23.50 4.70 -24.52
N VAL A 33 23.37 5.56 -25.54
CA VAL A 33 22.36 5.51 -26.62
C VAL A 33 23.08 5.96 -27.89
N PRO A 34 23.02 5.25 -29.03
CA PRO A 34 23.62 5.77 -30.26
C PRO A 34 23.01 7.15 -30.55
N PRO A 35 23.80 8.21 -30.80
CA PRO A 35 23.29 9.55 -31.12
C PRO A 35 22.39 9.60 -32.37
N ASP A 36 22.22 8.46 -33.03
CA ASP A 36 21.58 8.19 -34.32
C ASP A 36 20.50 7.08 -34.26
N HIS A 37 19.87 6.83 -33.10
CA HIS A 37 18.71 5.92 -33.02
C HIS A 37 17.69 6.21 -34.15
N ASP A 38 17.41 7.49 -34.41
CA ASP A 38 16.46 7.93 -35.42
C ASP A 38 17.04 7.87 -36.86
N SER A 39 18.36 7.95 -37.01
CA SER A 39 19.06 7.88 -38.30
C SER A 39 19.17 6.44 -38.83
N LEU A 40 19.21 5.46 -37.93
CA LEU A 40 19.30 4.03 -38.26
C LEU A 40 17.92 3.38 -38.47
N GLU A 41 16.87 3.97 -37.90
CA GLU A 41 15.51 3.41 -37.89
C GLU A 41 14.93 3.21 -39.30
N GLY A 42 15.14 4.19 -40.17
CA GLY A 42 14.64 4.17 -41.55
C GLY A 42 15.63 3.65 -42.60
N HIS A 43 16.80 3.12 -42.19
CA HIS A 43 17.85 2.80 -43.15
C HIS A 43 17.50 1.53 -43.97
N PRO A 44 17.21 1.64 -45.28
CA PRO A 44 16.59 0.56 -46.07
C PRO A 44 17.50 -0.65 -46.30
N MET A 45 18.81 -0.51 -46.05
CA MET A 45 19.81 -1.57 -46.30
C MET A 45 20.54 -2.06 -45.05
N LEU A 46 20.24 -1.51 -43.86
CA LEU A 46 20.96 -1.87 -42.65
C LEU A 46 20.45 -3.22 -42.12
N SER A 47 21.05 -4.32 -42.60
CA SER A 47 20.63 -5.69 -42.27
C SER A 47 21.41 -6.32 -41.11
N ARG A 48 22.64 -5.86 -40.88
CA ARG A 48 23.55 -6.35 -39.82
C ARG A 48 24.25 -5.17 -39.15
N LEU A 49 24.43 -5.27 -37.83
CA LEU A 49 25.16 -4.29 -37.04
C LEU A 49 26.20 -5.01 -36.18
N TYR A 50 27.47 -4.62 -36.34
CA TYR A 50 28.59 -5.19 -35.59
C TYR A 50 28.99 -4.21 -34.47
N LEU A 51 28.80 -4.63 -33.23
CA LEU A 51 29.04 -3.81 -32.03
C LEU A 51 30.08 -4.41 -31.11
N ARG A 52 30.77 -5.47 -31.54
CA ARG A 52 31.74 -6.20 -30.74
C ARG A 52 32.72 -5.29 -29.99
N ASN A 53 32.93 -5.58 -28.71
CA ASN A 53 33.79 -4.86 -27.76
C ASN A 53 33.45 -3.37 -27.56
N ASN A 54 32.24 -2.93 -27.91
CA ASN A 54 31.78 -1.59 -27.57
C ASN A 54 31.10 -1.59 -26.20
N PRO A 55 31.55 -0.76 -25.24
CA PRO A 55 31.00 -0.69 -23.88
C PRO A 55 29.59 -0.08 -23.84
N LEU A 56 28.59 -0.79 -24.34
CA LEU A 56 27.21 -0.32 -24.45
C LEU A 56 26.47 -0.40 -23.11
N GLY A 57 26.72 -1.47 -22.34
CA GLY A 57 25.97 -1.79 -21.14
C GLY A 57 24.48 -2.04 -21.40
N ILE A 58 23.69 -2.10 -20.33
CA ILE A 58 22.25 -2.41 -20.37
C ILE A 58 21.48 -1.34 -21.18
N HIS A 59 21.74 -0.05 -20.93
CA HIS A 59 21.00 1.04 -21.60
C HIS A 59 21.26 1.10 -23.12
N GLY A 60 22.50 0.85 -23.55
CA GLY A 60 22.82 0.78 -24.97
C GLY A 60 22.11 -0.40 -25.62
N LEU A 61 22.14 -1.58 -24.98
CA LEU A 61 21.50 -2.78 -25.51
C LEU A 61 19.97 -2.65 -25.58
N ARG A 62 19.34 -2.05 -24.57
CA ARG A 62 17.90 -1.69 -24.59
C ARG A 62 17.53 -0.91 -25.85
N SER A 63 18.32 0.11 -26.19
CA SER A 63 18.08 0.95 -27.37
C SER A 63 18.23 0.18 -28.68
N ILE A 64 19.26 -0.66 -28.79
CA ILE A 64 19.53 -1.46 -30.00
C ILE A 64 18.49 -2.57 -30.19
N LEU A 65 18.05 -3.23 -29.12
CA LEU A 65 17.01 -4.25 -29.21
C LEU A 65 15.68 -3.65 -29.68
N ARG A 66 15.31 -2.45 -29.20
CA ARG A 66 14.12 -1.76 -29.71
C ARG A 66 14.24 -1.48 -31.21
N LEU A 67 15.39 -0.98 -31.65
CA LEU A 67 15.68 -0.75 -33.07
C LEU A 67 15.60 -2.03 -33.90
N LEU A 68 16.11 -3.16 -33.40
CA LEU A 68 16.00 -4.47 -34.06
C LEU A 68 14.52 -4.89 -34.24
N CYS A 69 13.71 -4.63 -33.23
CA CYS A 69 12.34 -5.12 -33.14
C CYS A 69 11.28 -4.23 -33.82
N ARG A 70 11.65 -3.04 -34.31
CA ARG A 70 10.77 -2.17 -35.12
C ARG A 70 10.45 -2.77 -36.50
N LYS A 71 9.30 -2.41 -37.04
CA LYS A 71 8.81 -2.92 -38.34
C LYS A 71 9.62 -2.33 -39.51
N GLU A 72 9.99 -1.07 -39.38
CA GLU A 72 10.66 -0.23 -40.38
C GLU A 72 12.14 -0.58 -40.51
N SER A 73 12.73 -1.04 -39.41
CA SER A 73 14.13 -1.48 -39.36
C SER A 73 14.33 -2.66 -40.32
N SER A 74 15.39 -2.61 -41.12
CA SER A 74 15.83 -3.75 -41.95
C SER A 74 16.77 -4.70 -41.20
N MET A 75 17.09 -4.37 -39.95
CA MET A 75 18.08 -5.09 -39.14
C MET A 75 17.62 -6.51 -38.80
N SER A 76 18.54 -7.46 -38.90
CA SER A 76 18.27 -8.88 -38.66
C SER A 76 19.33 -9.57 -37.81
N ARG A 77 20.57 -9.05 -37.81
CA ARG A 77 21.67 -9.60 -37.01
C ARG A 77 22.39 -8.51 -36.23
N LEU A 78 22.70 -8.84 -34.99
CA LEU A 78 23.46 -8.05 -34.05
C LEU A 78 24.65 -8.90 -33.58
N ASP A 79 25.85 -8.33 -33.64
CA ASP A 79 27.02 -8.87 -32.94
C ASP A 79 27.29 -7.98 -31.73
N ILE A 80 27.02 -8.52 -30.54
CA ILE A 80 27.11 -7.80 -29.26
C ILE A 80 28.17 -8.38 -28.32
N GLU A 81 29.09 -9.19 -28.86
CA GLU A 81 30.16 -9.79 -28.05
C GLU A 81 31.00 -8.72 -27.35
N GLY A 82 31.27 -8.85 -26.05
CA GLY A 82 32.07 -7.88 -25.31
C GLY A 82 31.37 -6.53 -25.07
N CYS A 83 30.04 -6.44 -25.25
CA CYS A 83 29.31 -5.17 -25.10
C CYS A 83 28.91 -4.80 -23.66
N LYS A 84 29.21 -5.65 -22.68
CA LYS A 84 28.71 -5.53 -21.30
C LYS A 84 29.21 -4.29 -20.55
N SER A 85 30.42 -3.82 -20.82
CA SER A 85 31.15 -2.89 -19.96
C SER A 85 30.79 -1.42 -20.21
N GLY A 86 29.51 -1.07 -20.28
CA GLY A 86 29.09 0.34 -20.31
C GLY A 86 29.14 0.94 -18.91
N ASP A 87 29.67 2.15 -18.76
CA ASP A 87 29.75 2.87 -17.48
C ASP A 87 28.33 2.99 -16.85
N GLU A 88 28.06 2.22 -15.80
CA GLU A 88 26.91 2.41 -14.90
C GLU A 88 26.94 3.79 -14.22
N LYS A 89 28.09 4.48 -14.28
CA LYS A 89 28.30 5.85 -13.81
C LYS A 89 27.81 6.89 -14.83
N THR A 90 26.57 6.77 -15.31
CA THR A 90 25.93 7.90 -16.00
C THR A 90 25.54 8.96 -14.96
N LYS A 91 26.48 9.88 -14.65
CA LYS A 91 26.26 11.20 -14.00
C LYS A 91 25.14 11.30 -12.93
N SER A 92 24.99 10.32 -12.03
CA SER A 92 24.17 10.51 -10.82
C SER A 92 24.96 11.14 -9.66
N THR A 93 26.24 11.45 -9.86
CA THR A 93 27.13 11.91 -8.79
C THR A 93 26.84 13.32 -8.29
N GLN A 94 26.00 14.13 -8.96
CA GLN A 94 25.53 15.41 -8.41
C GLN A 94 24.12 15.75 -8.94
N GLY A 95 23.08 15.38 -8.19
CA GLY A 95 21.72 15.90 -8.36
C GLY A 95 20.73 14.92 -9.02
N PHE A 96 19.49 14.98 -8.53
CA PHE A 96 18.30 14.17 -8.83
C PHE A 96 17.83 14.17 -10.30
N SER A 97 18.69 13.92 -11.29
CA SER A 97 18.25 13.80 -12.69
C SER A 97 17.66 12.41 -12.97
N GLN A 98 16.42 12.36 -13.45
CA GLN A 98 15.71 11.11 -13.74
C GLN A 98 16.34 10.36 -14.93
N VAL A 99 16.69 9.08 -14.74
CA VAL A 99 16.97 8.16 -15.84
C VAL A 99 15.65 7.78 -16.51
N PHE A 100 15.60 7.86 -17.84
CA PHE A 100 14.38 7.55 -18.58
C PHE A 100 13.95 6.09 -18.40
N SER A 101 12.71 5.90 -17.98
CA SER A 101 12.06 4.60 -17.91
C SER A 101 10.85 4.57 -18.82
N PHE A 102 10.75 3.54 -19.66
CA PHE A 102 9.61 3.37 -20.58
C PHE A 102 8.34 3.06 -19.80
N THR A 103 8.39 2.21 -18.79
CA THR A 103 7.23 1.90 -17.95
C THR A 103 6.82 3.08 -17.06
N ASN A 104 7.73 4.01 -16.80
CA ASN A 104 7.48 5.16 -15.96
C ASN A 104 8.28 6.41 -16.41
N PRO A 105 7.83 7.12 -17.46
CA PRO A 105 8.54 8.28 -18.01
C PRO A 105 8.28 9.57 -17.22
N GLY A 106 7.37 9.56 -16.24
CA GLY A 106 7.03 10.75 -15.46
C GLY A 106 8.07 11.01 -14.36
N GLY A 107 8.51 12.27 -14.25
CA GLY A 107 9.52 12.68 -13.27
C GLY A 107 10.20 14.00 -13.62
N LYS A 108 11.23 14.38 -12.84
CA LYS A 108 11.99 15.61 -13.07
C LYS A 108 13.23 15.34 -13.92
N TYR A 109 13.36 16.07 -15.02
CA TYR A 109 14.47 15.95 -15.96
C TYR A 109 15.33 17.21 -15.97
N VAL A 110 16.65 17.03 -16.00
CA VAL A 110 17.65 18.09 -16.24
C VAL A 110 18.50 17.64 -17.41
N LEU A 111 18.29 18.26 -18.57
CA LEU A 111 18.86 17.88 -19.85
C LEU A 111 19.79 18.98 -20.36
N ASP A 112 21.07 18.67 -20.57
CA ASP A 112 21.99 19.55 -21.29
C ASP A 112 21.83 19.33 -22.79
N LEU A 113 21.13 20.25 -23.45
CA LEU A 113 20.85 20.16 -24.89
C LEU A 113 22.11 20.33 -25.76
N GLY A 114 23.26 20.68 -25.19
CA GLY A 114 24.57 20.54 -25.81
C GLY A 114 24.94 19.08 -26.09
N VAL A 115 24.48 18.16 -25.24
CA VAL A 115 24.79 16.74 -25.28
C VAL A 115 23.81 16.01 -26.23
N PRO A 116 24.31 15.24 -27.22
CA PRO A 116 23.45 14.46 -28.12
C PRO A 116 22.46 13.52 -27.42
N TYR A 117 22.90 12.84 -26.36
CA TYR A 117 22.06 11.93 -25.57
C TYR A 117 20.84 12.64 -24.97
N ASP A 118 21.05 13.77 -24.30
CA ASP A 118 19.98 14.55 -23.66
C ASP A 118 19.00 15.12 -24.71
N ARG A 119 19.48 15.44 -25.91
CA ARG A 119 18.59 15.80 -27.04
C ARG A 119 17.74 14.63 -27.49
N SER A 120 18.31 13.43 -27.66
CA SER A 120 17.54 12.23 -28.02
C SER A 120 16.51 11.87 -26.95
N LEU A 121 16.89 11.97 -25.67
CA LEU A 121 15.96 11.82 -24.55
C LEU A 121 14.82 12.84 -24.58
N CYS A 122 15.14 14.11 -24.86
CA CYS A 122 14.13 15.15 -25.03
C CYS A 122 13.14 14.78 -26.15
N ARG A 123 13.61 14.31 -27.31
CA ARG A 123 12.74 13.84 -28.41
C ARG A 123 11.85 12.68 -28.00
N MET A 124 12.41 11.67 -27.33
CA MET A 124 11.62 10.53 -26.83
C MET A 124 10.49 10.96 -25.88
N LEU A 125 10.72 11.97 -25.04
CA LEU A 125 9.69 12.51 -24.15
C LEU A 125 8.56 13.21 -24.92
N TYR A 126 8.87 13.94 -26.00
CA TYR A 126 7.85 14.51 -26.89
C TYR A 126 7.06 13.42 -27.63
N GLU A 127 7.73 12.40 -28.16
CA GLU A 127 7.06 11.25 -28.79
C GLU A 127 6.18 10.49 -27.79
N THR A 128 6.64 10.38 -26.53
CA THR A 128 5.85 9.78 -25.46
C THR A 128 4.60 10.61 -25.17
N ALA A 129 4.72 11.94 -25.12
CA ALA A 129 3.58 12.83 -24.95
C ALA A 129 2.56 12.67 -26.08
N GLU A 130 2.99 12.59 -27.33
CA GLU A 130 2.10 12.31 -28.47
C GLU A 130 1.42 10.95 -28.38
N ARG A 131 2.15 9.89 -27.98
CA ARG A 131 1.58 8.54 -27.80
C ARG A 131 0.45 8.56 -26.77
N PHE A 132 0.56 9.41 -25.75
CA PHE A 132 -0.47 9.64 -24.74
C PHE A 132 -1.53 10.67 -25.17
N ASN A 133 -1.45 11.21 -26.38
CA ASN A 133 -2.30 12.30 -26.86
C ASN A 133 -2.30 13.52 -25.92
N LEU A 134 -1.14 13.85 -25.35
CA LEU A 134 -0.94 14.97 -24.44
C LEU A 134 -0.47 16.22 -25.18
N GLU A 135 -1.13 17.34 -24.88
CA GLU A 135 -0.64 18.66 -25.24
C GLU A 135 0.69 18.96 -24.54
N HIS A 136 1.68 19.48 -25.28
CA HIS A 136 3.03 19.74 -24.75
C HIS A 136 3.05 20.61 -23.49
N GLY A 137 2.20 21.65 -23.42
CA GLY A 137 2.12 22.52 -22.24
C GLY A 137 1.60 21.82 -20.98
N LYS A 138 0.88 20.70 -21.12
CA LYS A 138 0.40 19.87 -19.99
C LYS A 138 1.37 18.74 -19.66
N ALA A 139 2.07 18.20 -20.65
CA ALA A 139 3.06 17.15 -20.48
C ALA A 139 4.36 17.67 -19.85
N PHE A 140 4.78 18.89 -20.17
CA PHE A 140 6.02 19.50 -19.68
C PHE A 140 5.68 20.68 -18.76
N VAL A 141 5.79 20.49 -17.44
CA VAL A 141 5.50 21.52 -16.44
C VAL A 141 6.78 21.98 -15.75
N ASN A 142 6.73 23.14 -15.07
CA ASN A 142 7.88 23.74 -14.37
C ASN A 142 9.12 23.90 -15.27
N ILE A 143 8.92 24.28 -16.54
CA ILE A 143 10.02 24.39 -17.51
C ILE A 143 10.90 25.59 -17.19
N THR A 144 12.20 25.35 -17.05
CA THR A 144 13.23 26.38 -17.01
C THR A 144 14.31 26.05 -18.04
N HIS A 145 14.78 27.07 -18.75
CA HIS A 145 15.87 26.93 -19.71
C HIS A 145 16.92 27.99 -19.43
N SER A 146 18.20 27.61 -19.50
CA SER A 146 19.35 28.52 -19.30
C SER A 146 19.28 29.81 -20.12
N ASN A 147 18.70 29.75 -21.33
CA ASN A 147 18.41 30.90 -22.19
C ASN A 147 16.88 31.05 -22.40
N PRO A 148 16.15 31.74 -21.51
CA PRO A 148 14.71 31.97 -21.65
C PRO A 148 14.42 33.01 -22.77
N PRO A 149 13.25 32.93 -23.45
CA PRO A 149 12.17 31.97 -23.29
C PRO A 149 12.43 30.62 -23.98
N TYR A 150 11.87 29.55 -23.41
CA TYR A 150 11.85 28.23 -24.04
C TYR A 150 10.61 28.08 -24.93
N HIS A 151 10.79 27.50 -26.11
CA HIS A 151 9.69 27.15 -27.02
C HIS A 151 9.73 25.66 -27.31
N HIS A 152 8.58 25.01 -27.28
CA HIS A 152 8.47 23.59 -27.62
C HIS A 152 8.95 23.33 -29.05
N PRO A 153 9.70 22.25 -29.29
CA PRO A 153 10.18 21.86 -30.61
C PRO A 153 9.01 21.46 -31.52
N VAL A 154 9.19 21.69 -32.82
CA VAL A 154 8.26 21.26 -33.88
C VAL A 154 8.96 20.20 -34.73
N ARG A 155 8.19 19.30 -35.35
CA ARG A 155 8.73 18.30 -36.27
C ARG A 155 9.32 18.97 -37.53
N ASP A 156 10.44 18.45 -38.01
CA ASP A 156 11.08 18.85 -39.25
C ASP A 156 10.49 18.13 -40.47
N SER A 157 11.08 18.36 -41.66
CA SER A 157 10.64 17.74 -42.92
C SER A 157 10.82 16.22 -42.97
N ILE A 158 11.62 15.65 -42.06
CA ILE A 158 11.87 14.20 -41.91
C ILE A 158 10.98 13.65 -40.79
N GLY A 159 10.16 14.49 -40.17
CA GLY A 159 9.25 14.14 -39.10
C GLY A 159 9.92 14.10 -37.73
N GLN A 160 11.14 14.59 -37.52
CA GLN A 160 11.79 14.56 -36.20
C GLN A 160 11.64 15.87 -35.42
N TYR A 161 11.54 15.79 -34.09
CA TYR A 161 11.49 16.97 -33.22
C TYR A 161 12.80 17.77 -33.26
N LYS A 162 12.73 19.04 -33.68
CA LYS A 162 13.87 19.96 -33.75
C LYS A 162 14.21 20.55 -32.37
N VAL A 163 14.93 19.77 -31.56
CA VAL A 163 15.43 20.19 -30.23
C VAL A 163 16.61 21.17 -30.39
N ARG A 164 16.71 22.17 -29.51
CA ARG A 164 17.86 23.10 -29.44
C ARG A 164 19.17 22.32 -29.23
N ARG A 165 20.30 22.90 -29.66
CA ARG A 165 21.63 22.26 -29.60
C ARG A 165 22.53 22.77 -28.48
N GLU A 166 22.02 23.65 -27.63
CA GLU A 166 22.74 24.30 -26.55
C GLU A 166 21.78 24.66 -25.42
N GLY A 167 22.34 24.83 -24.23
CA GLY A 167 21.62 25.23 -23.02
C GLY A 167 21.09 24.05 -22.20
N VAL A 168 20.91 24.30 -20.90
CA VAL A 168 20.31 23.34 -19.97
C VAL A 168 18.80 23.57 -19.90
N LEU A 169 18.03 22.50 -20.09
CA LEU A 169 16.57 22.45 -20.00
C LEU A 169 16.17 21.62 -18.77
N THR A 170 15.43 22.21 -17.85
CA THR A 170 14.86 21.53 -16.68
C THR A 170 13.34 21.58 -16.74
N PHE A 171 12.68 20.46 -16.45
CA PHE A 171 11.21 20.37 -16.41
C PHE A 171 10.76 19.15 -15.62
N THR A 172 9.48 19.11 -15.27
CA THR A 172 8.81 17.90 -14.78
C THR A 172 7.93 17.36 -15.90
N PHE A 173 8.15 16.10 -16.29
CA PHE A 173 7.31 15.41 -17.25
C PHE A 173 6.12 14.78 -16.52
N ASN A 174 4.91 15.22 -16.87
CA ASN A 174 3.67 14.79 -16.21
C ASN A 174 2.82 13.94 -17.15
N VAL A 175 2.60 12.68 -16.76
CA VAL A 175 1.72 11.72 -17.46
C VAL A 175 0.44 11.40 -16.70
N GLU A 176 0.22 11.96 -15.50
CA GLU A 176 -0.93 11.62 -14.64
C GLU A 176 -2.26 11.89 -15.34
N SER A 177 -2.36 13.02 -16.05
CA SER A 177 -3.58 13.39 -16.78
C SER A 177 -3.89 12.42 -17.94
N ALA A 178 -2.85 11.91 -18.61
CA ALA A 178 -3.01 10.88 -19.64
C ALA A 178 -3.38 9.53 -19.04
N ILE A 179 -2.75 9.12 -17.95
CA ILE A 179 -3.08 7.86 -17.25
C ILE A 179 -4.56 7.87 -16.86
N GLY A 180 -5.05 8.98 -16.30
CA GLY A 180 -6.46 9.12 -15.93
C GLY A 180 -7.43 9.06 -17.12
N ALA A 181 -7.05 9.58 -18.29
CA ALA A 181 -7.89 9.59 -19.49
C ALA A 181 -7.82 8.28 -20.29
N ALA A 182 -6.62 7.72 -20.45
CA ALA A 182 -6.38 6.49 -21.20
C ALA A 182 -7.07 5.28 -20.58
N TRP A 183 -7.23 5.29 -19.25
CA TRP A 183 -7.78 4.16 -18.49
C TRP A 183 -9.14 4.47 -17.87
N SER A 184 -9.92 5.36 -18.48
CA SER A 184 -11.31 5.62 -18.04
C SER A 184 -12.21 4.38 -18.07
N ASN A 185 -11.86 3.38 -18.89
CA ASN A 185 -12.62 2.14 -19.06
C ASN A 185 -12.20 1.04 -18.06
N VAL A 186 -11.08 1.22 -17.35
CA VAL A 186 -10.65 0.29 -16.29
C VAL A 186 -11.39 0.69 -15.02
N ALA A 187 -11.99 -0.29 -14.35
CA ALA A 187 -12.65 -0.01 -13.07
C ALA A 187 -11.63 0.51 -12.05
N ASP A 188 -12.02 1.47 -11.21
CA ASP A 188 -11.11 2.11 -10.25
C ASP A 188 -10.43 1.10 -9.31
N ASP A 189 -11.06 -0.05 -9.07
CA ASP A 189 -10.57 -1.15 -8.26
C ASP A 189 -9.92 -2.30 -9.05
N ASP A 190 -9.86 -2.26 -10.38
CA ASP A 190 -9.20 -3.30 -11.17
C ASP A 190 -7.70 -3.01 -11.33
N PHE A 191 -6.95 -3.24 -10.26
CA PHE A 191 -5.52 -2.94 -10.19
C PHE A 191 -4.70 -3.81 -11.14
N ILE A 192 -5.06 -5.09 -11.30
CA ILE A 192 -4.40 -5.99 -12.26
C ILE A 192 -4.71 -5.55 -13.70
N GLY A 193 -5.96 -5.21 -14.00
CA GLY A 193 -6.35 -4.67 -15.30
C GLY A 193 -5.62 -3.37 -15.64
N PHE A 194 -5.49 -2.46 -14.67
CA PHE A 194 -4.69 -1.25 -14.81
C PHE A 194 -3.22 -1.57 -15.13
N LEU A 195 -2.56 -2.41 -14.32
CA LEU A 195 -1.15 -2.75 -14.53
C LEU A 195 -0.91 -3.42 -15.89
N ASN A 196 -1.74 -4.40 -16.25
CA ASN A 196 -1.64 -5.07 -17.55
C ASN A 196 -1.80 -4.08 -18.71
N SER A 197 -2.78 -3.18 -18.61
CA SER A 197 -3.07 -2.23 -19.67
C SER A 197 -1.96 -1.17 -19.79
N HIS A 198 -1.48 -0.66 -18.65
CA HIS A 198 -0.36 0.27 -18.58
C HIS A 198 0.93 -0.34 -19.15
N LEU A 199 1.30 -1.55 -18.72
CA LEU A 199 2.51 -2.23 -19.21
C LEU A 199 2.38 -2.56 -20.71
N ALA A 200 1.21 -3.00 -21.18
CA ALA A 200 0.96 -3.23 -22.61
C ALA A 200 1.16 -1.97 -23.46
N MET A 201 0.76 -0.80 -22.94
CA MET A 201 0.94 0.49 -23.63
C MET A 201 2.40 0.98 -23.61
N MET A 202 3.09 0.78 -22.49
CA MET A 202 4.41 1.38 -22.25
C MET A 202 5.57 0.53 -22.73
N ARG A 203 5.48 -0.78 -22.60
CA ARG A 203 6.51 -1.69 -23.08
C ARG A 203 6.39 -1.91 -24.58
N PHE A 204 7.52 -2.24 -25.18
CA PHE A 204 7.67 -2.49 -26.59
C PHE A 204 7.22 -3.91 -26.92
N GLU A 205 6.32 -4.03 -27.88
CA GLU A 205 5.94 -5.32 -28.46
C GLU A 205 6.77 -5.55 -29.74
N PRO A 206 7.59 -6.62 -29.81
CA PRO A 206 8.33 -6.93 -31.02
C PRO A 206 7.40 -7.16 -32.21
N HIS A 207 7.68 -6.50 -33.34
CA HIS A 207 6.91 -6.77 -34.54
C HIS A 207 7.03 -8.25 -34.94
N LYS A 208 5.94 -8.91 -35.36
CA LYS A 208 5.90 -10.36 -35.65
C LYS A 208 7.04 -10.86 -36.57
N ARG A 209 7.42 -10.06 -37.57
CA ARG A 209 8.53 -10.38 -38.50
C ARG A 209 9.92 -10.31 -37.86
N LYS A 210 10.06 -9.63 -36.72
CA LYS A 210 11.30 -9.41 -35.98
C LYS A 210 11.51 -10.37 -34.81
N LEU A 211 10.49 -11.15 -34.44
CA LEU A 211 10.62 -12.19 -33.42
C LEU A 211 11.71 -13.22 -33.77
N ARG A 212 11.72 -13.73 -35.01
CA ARG A 212 12.76 -14.68 -35.47
C ARG A 212 14.17 -14.06 -35.40
N PRO A 213 14.43 -12.86 -35.94
CA PRO A 213 15.68 -12.15 -35.71
C PRO A 213 16.06 -12.02 -34.23
N LEU A 214 15.15 -11.55 -33.38
CA LEU A 214 15.41 -11.37 -31.95
C LEU A 214 15.89 -12.68 -31.29
N LEU A 215 15.12 -13.75 -31.47
CA LEU A 215 15.41 -15.07 -30.91
C LEU A 215 16.67 -15.72 -31.53
N ALA A 216 16.96 -15.44 -32.80
CA ALA A 216 18.20 -15.88 -33.43
C ALA A 216 19.43 -15.19 -32.85
N ASN A 217 19.33 -13.90 -32.49
CA ASN A 217 20.40 -13.17 -31.82
C ASN A 217 20.61 -13.67 -30.37
N TRP A 218 19.54 -14.05 -29.66
CA TRP A 218 19.64 -14.75 -28.37
C TRP A 218 20.43 -16.07 -28.51
N LYS A 219 20.07 -16.90 -29.48
CA LYS A 219 20.77 -18.17 -29.72
C LYS A 219 22.25 -17.97 -30.10
N ALA A 220 22.57 -16.87 -30.80
CA ALA A 220 23.92 -16.58 -31.23
C ALA A 220 24.89 -16.26 -30.07
N ILE A 221 24.37 -15.84 -28.92
CA ILE A 221 25.16 -15.54 -27.71
C ILE A 221 25.10 -16.68 -26.67
N SER A 222 24.67 -17.89 -27.06
CA SER A 222 24.69 -19.07 -26.18
C SER A 222 26.09 -19.33 -25.63
N GLY A 223 26.19 -19.63 -24.34
CA GLY A 223 27.45 -19.80 -23.60
C GLY A 223 28.15 -18.49 -23.21
N MET A 224 27.67 -17.32 -23.65
CA MET A 224 28.22 -16.02 -23.29
C MET A 224 27.45 -15.42 -22.12
N HIS A 225 27.69 -15.93 -20.91
CA HIS A 225 26.86 -15.66 -19.72
C HIS A 225 26.63 -14.16 -19.43
N ALA A 226 27.66 -13.32 -19.56
CA ALA A 226 27.54 -11.89 -19.26
C ALA A 226 26.72 -11.12 -20.32
N GLU A 227 26.88 -11.47 -21.59
CA GLU A 227 26.09 -10.94 -22.69
C GLU A 227 24.63 -11.40 -22.59
N GLN A 228 24.41 -12.69 -22.26
CA GLN A 228 23.08 -13.24 -22.01
C GLN A 228 22.38 -12.51 -20.87
N GLU A 229 23.06 -12.27 -19.75
CA GLU A 229 22.51 -11.52 -18.62
C GLU A 229 22.09 -10.09 -19.01
N THR A 230 22.96 -9.38 -19.73
CA THR A 230 22.69 -8.02 -20.20
C THR A 230 21.49 -8.01 -21.17
N PHE A 231 21.41 -9.01 -22.06
CA PHE A 231 20.32 -9.19 -23.01
C PHE A 231 18.98 -9.43 -22.31
N LEU A 232 18.96 -10.34 -21.33
CA LEU A 232 17.75 -10.64 -20.54
C LEU A 232 17.28 -9.42 -19.74
N THR A 233 18.19 -8.69 -19.10
CA THR A 233 17.85 -7.47 -18.34
C THR A 233 17.29 -6.37 -19.25
N ALA A 234 17.84 -6.23 -20.46
CA ALA A 234 17.31 -5.30 -21.46
C ALA A 234 15.90 -5.68 -21.93
N LEU A 235 15.64 -6.97 -22.15
CA LEU A 235 14.30 -7.48 -22.47
C LEU A 235 13.31 -7.24 -21.33
N ALA A 236 13.66 -7.63 -20.10
CA ALA A 236 12.80 -7.48 -18.92
C ALA A 236 12.36 -6.02 -18.66
N SER A 237 13.25 -5.07 -18.98
CA SER A 237 13.01 -3.64 -18.77
C SER A 237 12.00 -3.05 -19.75
N ASP A 238 12.14 -3.38 -21.05
CA ASP A 238 11.47 -2.64 -22.11
C ASP A 238 10.43 -3.45 -22.88
N PHE A 239 10.40 -4.77 -22.79
CA PHE A 239 9.61 -5.61 -23.69
C PHE A 239 8.46 -6.32 -22.98
N ASN A 240 7.35 -6.48 -23.71
CA ASN A 240 6.29 -7.42 -23.32
C ASN A 240 6.67 -8.82 -23.82
N MET A 241 6.81 -9.77 -22.90
CA MET A 241 7.16 -11.15 -23.22
C MET A 241 5.93 -12.05 -23.18
N GLU A 242 5.98 -13.14 -23.94
CA GLU A 242 4.97 -14.19 -23.97
C GLU A 242 5.60 -15.54 -23.64
N VAL A 243 4.82 -16.45 -23.05
CA VAL A 243 5.29 -17.79 -22.65
C VAL A 243 5.96 -18.55 -23.81
N PRO A 244 5.46 -18.56 -25.05
CA PRO A 244 6.12 -19.25 -26.16
C PRO A 244 7.53 -18.70 -26.48
N TYR A 245 7.79 -17.42 -26.18
CA TYR A 245 9.12 -16.83 -26.37
C TYR A 245 10.09 -17.36 -25.32
N LEU A 246 9.65 -17.42 -24.05
CA LEU A 246 10.43 -18.01 -22.96
C LEU A 246 10.72 -19.48 -23.23
N GLU A 247 9.72 -20.25 -23.66
CA GLU A 247 9.88 -21.66 -24.02
C GLU A 247 10.97 -21.84 -25.09
N TYR A 248 10.91 -21.06 -26.18
CA TYR A 248 11.96 -21.11 -27.20
C TYR A 248 13.33 -20.73 -26.66
N MET A 249 13.42 -19.68 -25.84
CA MET A 249 14.70 -19.22 -25.28
C MET A 249 15.33 -20.28 -24.37
N VAL A 250 14.52 -20.96 -23.55
CA VAL A 250 14.92 -22.09 -22.70
C VAL A 250 15.40 -23.27 -23.56
N GLN A 251 14.65 -23.62 -24.61
CA GLN A 251 15.06 -24.69 -25.53
C GLN A 251 16.35 -24.36 -26.31
N ALA A 252 16.55 -23.09 -26.64
CA ALA A 252 17.71 -22.63 -27.41
C ALA A 252 19.00 -22.56 -26.57
N CYS A 253 18.87 -22.22 -25.28
CA CYS A 253 19.98 -22.10 -24.33
C CYS A 253 19.61 -22.74 -22.97
N PRO A 254 19.56 -24.09 -22.86
CA PRO A 254 19.14 -24.78 -21.64
C PRO A 254 20.01 -24.43 -20.42
N GLU A 255 21.28 -24.10 -20.64
CA GLU A 255 22.22 -23.68 -19.61
C GLU A 255 21.83 -22.36 -18.91
N ALA A 256 21.00 -21.54 -19.57
CA ALA A 256 20.54 -20.26 -19.05
C ALA A 256 19.07 -20.29 -18.56
N SER A 257 18.44 -21.47 -18.49
CA SER A 257 17.00 -21.64 -18.19
C SER A 257 16.56 -20.87 -16.94
N ASN A 258 17.30 -21.04 -15.84
CA ASN A 258 16.96 -20.42 -14.56
C ASN A 258 17.01 -18.88 -14.65
N GLU A 259 18.03 -18.33 -15.30
CA GLU A 259 18.18 -16.88 -15.48
C GLU A 259 17.15 -16.29 -16.46
N ILE A 260 16.79 -17.03 -17.53
CA ILE A 260 15.71 -16.64 -18.44
C ILE A 260 14.40 -16.49 -17.67
N LEU A 261 14.01 -17.53 -16.92
CA LEU A 261 12.74 -17.56 -16.20
C LEU A 261 12.74 -16.53 -15.05
N PHE A 262 13.83 -16.46 -14.27
CA PHE A 262 13.99 -15.49 -13.19
C PHE A 262 13.86 -14.04 -13.70
N ARG A 263 14.49 -13.67 -14.82
CA ARG A 263 14.48 -12.26 -15.27
C ARG A 263 13.25 -11.88 -16.08
N LEU A 264 12.67 -12.82 -16.83
CA LEU A 264 11.61 -12.51 -17.79
C LEU A 264 10.19 -12.79 -17.28
N ILE A 265 9.98 -13.56 -16.22
CA ILE A 265 8.63 -13.75 -15.65
C ILE A 265 7.92 -12.41 -15.32
N PRO A 266 8.58 -11.38 -14.77
CA PRO A 266 7.98 -10.07 -14.55
C PRO A 266 7.58 -9.30 -15.81
N SER A 267 8.05 -9.74 -16.97
CA SER A 267 7.72 -9.16 -18.27
C SER A 267 6.53 -9.83 -18.97
N LEU A 268 5.98 -10.89 -18.38
CA LEU A 268 4.76 -11.57 -18.83
C LEU A 268 3.51 -10.79 -18.44
N LYS A 269 2.41 -11.04 -19.17
CA LYS A 269 1.08 -10.59 -18.79
C LYS A 269 0.66 -11.22 -17.46
N ARG A 270 0.02 -10.44 -16.58
CA ARG A 270 -0.51 -10.94 -15.30
C ARG A 270 -1.92 -11.49 -15.47
N ASP A 271 -2.03 -12.73 -15.94
CA ASP A 271 -3.30 -13.44 -16.08
C ASP A 271 -3.35 -14.78 -15.32
N GLY A 272 -2.42 -15.00 -14.39
CA GLY A 272 -2.30 -16.21 -13.56
C GLY A 272 -1.79 -17.42 -14.34
N CYS A 273 -2.39 -17.70 -15.50
CA CYS A 273 -2.00 -18.77 -16.40
C CYS A 273 -0.58 -18.58 -16.95
N SER A 274 -0.21 -17.38 -17.39
CA SER A 274 1.12 -17.13 -17.98
C SER A 274 2.25 -17.43 -17.00
N THR A 275 2.10 -17.02 -15.73
CA THR A 275 3.08 -17.31 -14.69
C THR A 275 3.14 -18.81 -14.41
N PHE A 276 2.01 -19.49 -14.23
CA PHE A 276 1.97 -20.94 -14.01
C PHE A 276 2.65 -21.72 -15.16
N LEU A 277 2.35 -21.36 -16.40
CA LEU A 277 2.96 -21.99 -17.58
C LEU A 277 4.47 -21.72 -17.64
N ALA A 278 4.91 -20.49 -17.35
CA ALA A 278 6.34 -20.17 -17.29
C ALA A 278 7.07 -20.95 -16.18
N MET A 279 6.43 -21.15 -15.02
CA MET A 279 6.95 -22.00 -13.95
C MET A 279 7.02 -23.49 -14.34
N SER A 280 6.25 -23.91 -15.35
CA SER A 280 6.31 -25.28 -15.89
C SER A 280 7.45 -25.49 -16.89
N LEU A 281 8.17 -24.42 -17.26
CA LEU A 281 9.31 -24.47 -18.18
C LEU A 281 10.64 -24.80 -17.48
N PHE A 282 10.66 -24.84 -16.13
CA PHE A 282 11.87 -25.24 -15.40
C PHE A 282 12.24 -26.69 -15.76
N PRO A 283 13.47 -26.96 -16.22
CA PRO A 283 13.85 -28.31 -16.66
C PRO A 283 13.85 -29.35 -15.52
N ARG A 284 14.12 -28.91 -14.29
CA ARG A 284 14.18 -29.77 -13.10
C ARG A 284 13.40 -29.14 -11.94
N VAL A 285 12.86 -30.01 -11.07
CA VAL A 285 12.17 -29.57 -9.85
C VAL A 285 13.13 -28.88 -8.89
N GLU A 286 14.39 -29.31 -8.83
CA GLU A 286 15.43 -28.67 -8.00
C GLU A 286 15.66 -27.22 -8.42
N ASP A 287 15.79 -26.97 -9.73
CA ASP A 287 15.95 -25.63 -10.30
C ASP A 287 14.74 -24.72 -9.98
N LEU A 288 13.54 -25.30 -10.09
CA LEU A 288 12.30 -24.62 -9.72
C LEU A 288 12.30 -24.22 -8.25
N LEU A 289 12.62 -25.14 -7.34
CA LEU A 289 12.60 -24.88 -5.89
C LEU A 289 13.63 -23.83 -5.49
N GLU A 290 14.87 -23.93 -6.02
CA GLU A 290 15.93 -22.94 -5.75
C GLU A 290 15.54 -21.55 -6.28
N THR A 291 15.00 -21.50 -7.50
CA THR A 291 14.64 -20.23 -8.12
C THR A 291 13.39 -19.63 -7.49
N GLN A 292 12.41 -20.45 -7.08
CA GLN A 292 11.16 -19.99 -6.47
C GLN A 292 11.41 -19.16 -5.21
N TRP A 293 12.41 -19.49 -4.40
CA TRP A 293 12.79 -18.71 -3.22
C TRP A 293 13.31 -17.32 -3.61
N ARG A 294 14.10 -17.22 -4.69
CA ARG A 294 14.55 -15.93 -5.25
C ARG A 294 13.39 -15.11 -5.83
N MET A 295 12.31 -15.77 -6.22
CA MET A 295 11.12 -15.16 -6.83
C MET A 295 9.99 -14.86 -5.85
N GLU A 296 10.17 -15.19 -4.57
CA GLU A 296 9.12 -15.18 -3.56
C GLU A 296 8.36 -13.85 -3.52
N SER A 297 9.08 -12.72 -3.49
CA SER A 297 8.48 -11.38 -3.43
C SER A 297 7.48 -11.12 -4.57
N PHE A 298 7.82 -11.53 -5.79
CA PHE A 298 6.99 -11.32 -6.97
C PHE A 298 5.83 -12.32 -7.05
N LEU A 299 6.07 -13.58 -6.72
CA LEU A 299 5.06 -14.64 -6.76
C LEU A 299 4.00 -14.45 -5.67
N LEU A 300 4.40 -13.95 -4.51
CA LEU A 300 3.49 -13.64 -3.39
C LEU A 300 2.89 -12.24 -3.48
N PHE A 301 3.40 -11.37 -4.36
CA PHE A 301 2.84 -10.04 -4.56
C PHE A 301 1.43 -10.16 -5.15
N ASN A 302 0.45 -9.65 -4.41
CA ASN A 302 -0.94 -9.56 -4.81
C ASN A 302 -1.26 -8.12 -5.23
N PRO A 303 -1.25 -7.77 -6.54
CA PRO A 303 -1.50 -6.41 -6.96
C PRO A 303 -2.94 -5.97 -6.68
N GLN A 304 -3.88 -6.92 -6.56
CA GLN A 304 -5.28 -6.64 -6.26
C GLN A 304 -5.50 -6.34 -4.78
N ASN A 305 -4.58 -6.75 -3.90
CA ASN A 305 -4.51 -6.34 -2.50
C ASN A 305 -3.06 -6.01 -2.10
N PRO A 306 -2.51 -4.86 -2.54
CA PRO A 306 -1.09 -4.53 -2.37
C PRO A 306 -0.78 -4.04 -0.93
N THR A 307 -1.72 -4.16 0.01
CA THR A 307 -1.53 -3.63 1.36
C THR A 307 -0.55 -4.47 2.16
N GLY A 308 0.41 -3.83 2.82
CA GLY A 308 1.38 -4.47 3.70
C GLY A 308 2.76 -3.82 3.69
N ARG A 309 3.70 -4.44 4.41
CA ARG A 309 5.11 -4.02 4.45
C ARG A 309 5.87 -4.64 3.27
N TYR A 310 6.77 -3.86 2.69
CA TYR A 310 7.68 -4.27 1.63
C TYR A 310 9.09 -3.87 1.98
N LYS A 311 10.03 -4.80 1.81
CA LYS A 311 11.48 -4.59 1.92
C LYS A 311 12.10 -5.27 0.70
N LEU A 312 12.50 -4.44 -0.26
CA LEU A 312 12.78 -4.83 -1.64
C LEU A 312 14.21 -4.46 -2.00
N LYS A 313 14.99 -5.44 -2.46
CA LYS A 313 16.35 -5.25 -2.95
C LYS A 313 16.31 -4.92 -4.44
N LEU A 314 16.51 -3.67 -4.81
CA LEU A 314 16.29 -3.19 -6.18
C LEU A 314 17.27 -3.80 -7.19
N GLU A 315 18.38 -4.38 -6.76
CA GLU A 315 19.27 -5.20 -7.61
C GLU A 315 18.64 -6.53 -8.04
N SER A 316 17.63 -7.03 -7.33
CA SER A 316 16.86 -8.22 -7.73
C SER A 316 15.78 -7.83 -8.74
N SER A 317 15.76 -8.49 -9.89
CA SER A 317 14.77 -8.23 -10.94
C SER A 317 13.31 -8.39 -10.46
N MET A 318 13.09 -9.28 -9.49
CA MET A 318 11.78 -9.55 -8.90
C MET A 318 11.32 -8.44 -7.98
N ASP A 319 12.17 -8.06 -7.04
CA ASP A 319 11.91 -6.99 -6.08
C ASP A 319 11.76 -5.64 -6.80
N PHE A 320 12.61 -5.38 -7.80
CA PHE A 320 12.50 -4.20 -8.66
C PHE A 320 11.15 -4.16 -9.38
N ALA A 321 10.67 -5.29 -9.90
CA ALA A 321 9.37 -5.36 -10.56
C ALA A 321 8.20 -5.13 -9.59
N VAL A 322 8.29 -5.62 -8.35
CA VAL A 322 7.30 -5.33 -7.30
C VAL A 322 7.33 -3.84 -6.96
N ALA A 323 8.51 -3.26 -6.72
CA ALA A 323 8.67 -1.83 -6.41
C ALA A 323 8.09 -0.95 -7.53
N GLN A 324 8.41 -1.27 -8.79
CA GLN A 324 7.85 -0.58 -9.94
C GLN A 324 6.32 -0.64 -9.97
N GLN A 325 5.73 -1.80 -9.68
CA GLN A 325 4.27 -1.95 -9.66
C GLN A 325 3.62 -1.18 -8.51
N LEU A 326 4.22 -1.17 -7.31
CA LEU A 326 3.75 -0.35 -6.20
C LEU A 326 3.73 1.14 -6.56
N LEU A 327 4.79 1.65 -7.22
CA LEU A 327 4.85 3.04 -7.67
C LEU A 327 3.81 3.36 -8.75
N LEU A 328 3.48 2.41 -9.62
CA LEU A 328 2.42 2.58 -10.63
C LEU A 328 1.03 2.59 -9.98
N LEU A 329 0.78 1.70 -9.02
CA LEU A 329 -0.47 1.65 -8.27
C LEU A 329 -0.66 2.92 -7.42
N ASP A 330 0.39 3.40 -6.76
CA ASP A 330 0.36 4.64 -5.97
C ASP A 330 -0.16 5.83 -6.80
N ARG A 331 0.34 5.95 -8.03
CA ARG A 331 -0.07 6.99 -8.99
C ARG A 331 -1.51 6.81 -9.46
N TRP A 332 -1.89 5.57 -9.79
CA TRP A 332 -3.27 5.27 -10.20
C TRP A 332 -4.26 5.63 -9.09
N GLU A 333 -4.01 5.17 -7.87
CA GLU A 333 -4.86 5.44 -6.72
C GLU A 333 -4.90 6.93 -6.37
N SER A 334 -3.77 7.64 -6.50
CA SER A 334 -3.74 9.11 -6.36
C SER A 334 -4.66 9.82 -7.36
N VAL A 335 -4.70 9.36 -8.62
CA VAL A 335 -5.60 9.87 -9.65
C VAL A 335 -7.06 9.55 -9.34
N VAL A 336 -7.36 8.32 -8.92
CA VAL A 336 -8.71 7.88 -8.52
C VAL A 336 -9.21 8.72 -7.33
N ASN A 337 -8.38 8.93 -6.30
CA ASN A 337 -8.74 9.73 -5.13
C ASN A 337 -9.02 11.20 -5.49
N ARG A 338 -8.29 11.78 -6.46
CA ARG A 338 -8.60 13.11 -7.00
C ARG A 338 -9.92 13.13 -7.77
N ARG A 339 -10.18 12.12 -8.61
CA ARG A 339 -11.42 11.99 -9.39
C ARG A 339 -12.66 11.94 -8.49
N HIS A 340 -12.57 11.25 -7.35
CA HIS A 340 -13.64 11.15 -6.36
C HIS A 340 -13.69 12.28 -5.33
N ASN A 341 -12.83 13.31 -5.48
CA ASN A 341 -12.71 14.43 -4.54
C ASN A 341 -12.55 13.99 -3.07
N ARG A 342 -11.79 12.91 -2.86
CA ARG A 342 -11.51 12.37 -1.54
C ARG A 342 -10.50 13.25 -0.78
N GLY A 343 -10.67 13.36 0.54
CA GLY A 343 -9.75 14.08 1.42
C GLY A 343 -8.37 13.41 1.48
N ASP A 344 -7.29 14.15 1.65
CA ASP A 344 -5.95 13.55 1.65
C ASP A 344 -5.64 12.83 2.97
N VAL A 345 -5.45 11.51 2.89
CA VAL A 345 -5.15 10.59 4.01
C VAL A 345 -3.69 10.14 4.08
N SER A 346 -2.83 10.67 3.20
CA SER A 346 -1.41 10.29 3.13
C SER A 346 -0.63 10.82 4.32
N GLN A 347 0.46 10.14 4.69
CA GLN A 347 1.33 10.52 5.81
C GLN A 347 1.83 11.97 5.71
N ARG A 348 2.03 12.48 4.48
CA ARG A 348 2.66 13.78 4.22
C ARG A 348 1.78 14.81 3.51
N GLY A 349 0.51 14.51 3.25
CA GLY A 349 -0.37 15.43 2.53
C GLY A 349 -0.01 15.56 1.05
N ASN A 350 0.41 14.44 0.44
CA ASN A 350 0.76 14.34 -0.98
C ASN A 350 -0.11 13.29 -1.74
N ARG A 351 -1.15 12.76 -1.09
CA ARG A 351 -2.06 11.68 -1.58
C ARG A 351 -1.40 10.33 -1.88
N SER A 352 -0.13 10.14 -1.51
CA SER A 352 0.59 8.86 -1.64
C SER A 352 -0.05 7.77 -0.77
N GLN A 353 -0.15 6.57 -1.32
CA GLN A 353 -0.49 5.32 -0.62
C GLN A 353 0.73 4.72 0.09
N LEU A 354 1.93 5.09 -0.37
CA LEU A 354 3.21 4.74 0.26
C LEU A 354 3.50 5.62 1.47
N ARG A 355 4.08 5.00 2.50
CA ARG A 355 4.48 5.60 3.77
C ARG A 355 5.63 4.83 4.41
N ASN A 356 6.19 5.40 5.47
CA ASN A 356 7.34 4.84 6.18
C ASN A 356 8.47 4.48 5.21
N GLU A 357 8.62 5.28 4.16
CA GLU A 357 9.45 4.91 3.03
C GLU A 357 10.93 5.26 3.28
N LEU A 358 11.78 4.25 3.10
CA LEU A 358 13.21 4.31 3.32
C LEU A 358 13.92 3.82 2.05
N TYR A 359 14.95 4.54 1.62
CA TYR A 359 15.90 4.07 0.63
C TYR A 359 17.30 4.05 1.25
N GLN A 360 17.94 2.88 1.27
CA GLN A 360 19.21 2.63 1.97
C GLN A 360 19.16 3.10 3.44
N GLY A 361 18.05 2.79 4.12
CA GLY A 361 17.82 3.17 5.52
C GLY A 361 17.57 4.65 5.76
N ARG A 362 17.50 5.49 4.72
CA ARG A 362 17.23 6.93 4.83
C ARG A 362 15.83 7.26 4.34
N ALA A 363 15.13 8.12 5.08
CA ALA A 363 13.78 8.53 4.72
C ALA A 363 13.77 9.25 3.37
N LEU A 364 12.99 8.73 2.42
CA LEU A 364 13.07 9.14 1.02
C LEU A 364 12.72 10.62 0.81
N HIS A 365 11.86 11.17 1.65
CA HIS A 365 11.41 12.57 1.59
C HIS A 365 12.46 13.62 1.90
N LEU A 366 13.55 13.21 2.56
CA LEU A 366 14.71 14.06 2.75
C LEU A 366 15.45 14.28 1.42
N SER A 367 15.25 13.36 0.48
CA SER A 367 15.88 13.35 -0.83
C SER A 367 14.96 13.94 -1.91
N VAL A 368 13.66 13.62 -1.89
CA VAL A 368 12.69 14.08 -2.90
C VAL A 368 11.44 14.67 -2.26
N LYS A 369 10.89 15.75 -2.83
CA LYS A 369 9.66 16.37 -2.30
C LYS A 369 8.42 15.55 -2.64
N LEU A 370 8.37 15.03 -3.86
CA LEU A 370 7.29 14.18 -4.34
C LEU A 370 7.87 12.84 -4.77
N LEU A 371 7.17 11.76 -4.47
CA LEU A 371 7.58 10.43 -4.88
C LEU A 371 7.58 10.27 -6.41
N THR A 372 6.76 11.05 -7.12
CA THR A 372 6.77 11.10 -8.59
C THR A 372 8.07 11.65 -9.17
N GLU A 373 8.85 12.41 -8.37
CA GLU A 373 10.19 12.89 -8.72
C GLU A 373 11.30 11.87 -8.38
N TRP A 374 10.94 10.77 -7.71
CA TRP A 374 11.91 9.74 -7.39
C TRP A 374 12.24 8.91 -8.62
N ALA A 375 13.46 9.05 -9.10
CA ALA A 375 14.06 8.13 -10.06
C ALA A 375 14.46 6.86 -9.32
N MET A 376 13.59 5.84 -9.36
CA MET A 376 13.84 4.55 -8.71
C MET A 376 15.15 3.94 -9.25
N PRO A 377 16.16 3.74 -8.40
CA PRO A 377 17.45 3.17 -8.81
C PRO A 377 17.34 1.66 -9.02
N GLU A 378 18.30 1.08 -9.74
CA GLU A 378 18.39 -0.37 -10.03
C GLU A 378 19.21 -1.13 -8.96
N PHE A 379 19.49 -0.51 -7.81
CA PHE A 379 20.26 -1.11 -6.72
C PHE A 379 19.87 -0.53 -5.35
N GLY A 380 20.19 -1.26 -4.30
CA GLY A 380 19.98 -0.86 -2.93
C GLY A 380 18.62 -1.28 -2.40
N GLU A 381 18.42 -1.06 -1.11
CA GLU A 381 17.22 -1.52 -0.41
C GLU A 381 16.17 -0.40 -0.35
N PHE A 382 14.96 -0.70 -0.82
CA PHE A 382 13.78 0.14 -0.68
C PHE A 382 12.78 -0.52 0.27
N GLU A 383 12.41 0.20 1.33
CA GLU A 383 11.40 -0.23 2.28
C GLU A 383 10.23 0.74 2.31
N CYS A 384 9.02 0.20 2.48
CA CYS A 384 7.81 1.00 2.67
C CYS A 384 6.68 0.16 3.25
N ASP A 385 5.68 0.81 3.83
CA ASP A 385 4.33 0.24 3.91
C ASP A 385 3.50 0.81 2.75
N TYR A 386 2.72 -0.04 2.10
CA TYR A 386 1.73 0.37 1.12
C TYR A 386 0.34 0.15 1.70
N ILE A 387 -0.51 1.18 1.69
CA ILE A 387 -1.90 1.10 2.13
C ILE A 387 -2.81 1.52 0.99
N THR A 388 -3.58 0.58 0.44
CA THR A 388 -4.54 0.91 -0.63
C THR A 388 -5.68 1.78 -0.12
N SER A 389 -6.16 2.67 -1.00
CA SER A 389 -7.39 3.44 -0.86
C SER A 389 -8.64 2.68 -1.33
N TYR A 390 -8.49 1.41 -1.72
CA TYR A 390 -9.61 0.51 -1.98
C TYR A 390 -10.36 0.16 -0.69
N HIS A 391 -11.67 0.22 -0.77
CA HIS A 391 -12.59 -0.24 0.27
C HIS A 391 -13.69 -1.09 -0.36
N PRO A 392 -14.32 -2.00 0.40
CA PRO A 392 -15.40 -2.83 -0.12
C PRO A 392 -16.53 -1.95 -0.65
N LYS A 393 -17.00 -2.27 -1.86
CA LYS A 393 -18.09 -1.55 -2.51
C LYS A 393 -19.44 -1.90 -1.85
N GLN A 394 -20.44 -1.07 -2.11
CA GLN A 394 -21.80 -1.38 -1.69
C GLN A 394 -22.23 -2.78 -2.16
N GLY A 395 -22.75 -3.58 -1.23
CA GLY A 395 -23.25 -4.92 -1.52
C GLY A 395 -22.19 -6.03 -1.45
N SER A 396 -20.93 -5.70 -1.17
CA SER A 396 -19.93 -6.69 -0.76
C SER A 396 -20.46 -7.48 0.45
N LYS A 397 -20.35 -8.80 0.40
CA LYS A 397 -20.78 -9.70 1.47
C LYS A 397 -19.55 -10.29 2.14
N PRO A 398 -19.57 -10.49 3.47
CA PRO A 398 -18.51 -11.22 4.12
C PRO A 398 -18.57 -12.69 3.67
N LEU A 399 -17.48 -13.44 3.87
CA LEU A 399 -17.56 -14.90 3.85
C LEU A 399 -18.66 -15.38 4.81
N SER A 400 -19.27 -16.54 4.52
CA SER A 400 -20.13 -17.17 5.52
C SER A 400 -19.31 -17.67 6.69
N ASP A 401 -19.89 -17.63 7.88
CA ASP A 401 -19.24 -18.09 9.12
C ASP A 401 -18.71 -19.53 8.97
N THR A 402 -19.48 -20.40 8.31
CA THR A 402 -19.07 -21.80 8.03
C THR A 402 -17.83 -21.93 7.15
N LEU A 403 -17.71 -21.08 6.11
CA LEU A 403 -16.55 -21.10 5.22
C LEU A 403 -15.35 -20.45 5.91
N TRP A 404 -15.59 -19.40 6.69
CA TRP A 404 -14.58 -18.75 7.49
C TRP A 404 -13.97 -19.70 8.53
N GLU A 405 -14.80 -20.43 9.29
CA GLU A 405 -14.36 -21.46 10.23
C GLU A 405 -13.55 -22.55 9.53
N SER A 406 -13.99 -23.01 8.35
CA SER A 406 -13.26 -24.00 7.55
C SER A 406 -11.87 -23.49 7.14
N ILE A 407 -11.76 -22.22 6.76
CA ILE A 407 -10.46 -21.59 6.45
C ILE A 407 -9.58 -21.51 7.70
N MET A 408 -10.13 -21.07 8.83
CA MET A 408 -9.38 -20.96 10.09
C MET A 408 -8.90 -22.32 10.60
N MET A 409 -9.71 -23.37 10.48
CA MET A 409 -9.31 -24.75 10.78
C MET A 409 -8.19 -25.23 9.84
N ALA A 410 -8.32 -25.02 8.52
CA ALA A 410 -7.28 -25.39 7.56
C ALA A 410 -5.94 -24.68 7.84
N ILE A 411 -5.99 -23.42 8.28
CA ILE A 411 -4.81 -22.66 8.70
C ILE A 411 -4.24 -23.21 10.01
N TYR A 412 -5.08 -23.65 10.95
CA TYR A 412 -4.66 -24.22 12.23
C TYR A 412 -3.92 -25.54 12.06
N ASP A 413 -4.54 -26.45 11.32
CA ASP A 413 -4.04 -27.80 11.06
C ASP A 413 -2.83 -27.83 10.14
N SER A 414 -2.57 -26.73 9.42
CA SER A 414 -1.41 -26.62 8.54
C SER A 414 -0.10 -26.78 9.32
N PRO A 415 0.83 -27.65 8.89
CA PRO A 415 2.14 -27.77 9.52
C PRO A 415 3.07 -26.58 9.21
N CYS A 416 2.64 -25.63 8.37
CA CYS A 416 3.43 -24.47 7.98
C CYS A 416 3.64 -23.49 9.15
N ARG A 417 4.71 -22.69 9.07
CA ARG A 417 4.98 -21.62 10.03
C ARG A 417 3.90 -20.53 9.94
N PRO A 418 3.61 -19.78 11.02
CA PRO A 418 2.64 -18.68 11.01
C PRO A 418 2.89 -17.65 9.88
N GLU A 419 4.15 -17.27 9.67
CA GLU A 419 4.58 -16.39 8.59
C GLU A 419 4.15 -16.89 7.20
N ASP A 420 4.32 -18.20 6.93
CA ASP A 420 3.98 -18.79 5.64
C ASP A 420 2.47 -18.95 5.47
N ARG A 421 1.73 -19.19 6.56
CA ARG A 421 0.26 -19.19 6.57
C ARG A 421 -0.29 -17.83 6.15
N LEU A 422 0.29 -16.74 6.67
CA LEU A 422 -0.07 -15.36 6.30
C LEU A 422 0.28 -15.04 4.83
N LYS A 423 1.44 -15.52 4.34
CA LYS A 423 1.82 -15.38 2.93
C LYS A 423 0.79 -16.00 1.99
N VAL A 424 0.31 -17.21 2.28
CA VAL A 424 -0.71 -17.88 1.46
C VAL A 424 -2.03 -17.09 1.49
N LEU A 425 -2.46 -16.65 2.67
CA LEU A 425 -3.64 -15.78 2.79
C LEU A 425 -3.49 -14.49 1.97
N LYS A 426 -2.29 -13.90 1.93
CA LYS A 426 -2.02 -12.68 1.16
C LYS A 426 -2.30 -12.86 -0.33
N ILE A 427 -1.92 -14.00 -0.92
CA ILE A 427 -2.14 -14.28 -2.34
C ILE A 427 -3.63 -14.23 -2.72
N ILE A 428 -4.50 -14.75 -1.85
CA ILE A 428 -5.95 -14.84 -2.11
C ILE A 428 -6.78 -13.77 -1.42
N SER A 429 -6.16 -12.89 -0.61
CA SER A 429 -6.86 -11.90 0.21
C SER A 429 -7.80 -10.96 -0.56
N HIS A 430 -7.58 -10.73 -1.86
CA HIS A 430 -8.50 -9.95 -2.68
C HIS A 430 -9.86 -10.60 -2.92
N GLN A 431 -9.96 -11.92 -2.74
CA GLN A 431 -11.18 -12.71 -2.92
C GLN A 431 -12.01 -12.82 -1.64
N ILE A 432 -11.47 -12.31 -0.53
CA ILE A 432 -12.03 -12.50 0.81
C ILE A 432 -12.48 -11.14 1.34
N PHE A 433 -13.72 -11.09 1.81
CA PHE A 433 -14.27 -9.98 2.58
C PHE A 433 -14.66 -10.48 3.96
N LEU A 434 -14.36 -9.69 4.99
CA LEU A 434 -14.51 -10.09 6.39
C LEU A 434 -15.38 -9.09 7.15
N SER A 435 -16.14 -9.60 8.11
CA SER A 435 -16.79 -8.79 9.13
C SER A 435 -15.79 -8.43 10.24
N SER A 436 -16.12 -7.47 11.09
CA SER A 436 -15.32 -7.08 12.24
C SER A 436 -15.18 -8.23 13.25
N LEU A 437 -16.17 -9.14 13.32
CA LEU A 437 -16.10 -10.35 14.14
C LEU A 437 -15.11 -11.38 13.56
N HIS A 438 -15.08 -11.59 12.24
CA HIS A 438 -14.09 -12.47 11.62
C HIS A 438 -12.66 -11.96 11.87
N ILE A 439 -12.43 -10.65 11.78
CA ILE A 439 -11.12 -10.06 12.09
C ILE A 439 -10.76 -10.26 13.55
N ARG A 440 -11.72 -10.09 14.47
CA ARG A 440 -11.50 -10.33 15.90
C ARG A 440 -11.02 -11.76 16.14
N GLN A 441 -11.70 -12.76 15.56
CA GLN A 441 -11.31 -14.16 15.63
C GLN A 441 -9.92 -14.40 15.03
N MET A 442 -9.64 -13.84 13.84
CA MET A 442 -8.34 -13.97 13.17
C MET A 442 -7.19 -13.41 14.03
N VAL A 443 -7.37 -12.22 14.61
CA VAL A 443 -6.36 -11.58 15.46
C VAL A 443 -6.20 -12.34 16.79
N GLY A 444 -7.25 -13.03 17.26
CA GLY A 444 -7.17 -13.93 18.42
C GLY A 444 -6.45 -15.26 18.14
N PHE A 445 -6.31 -15.63 16.87
CA PHE A 445 -5.72 -16.90 16.44
C PHE A 445 -4.18 -16.88 16.44
N PHE A 446 -3.58 -15.79 16.01
CA PHE A 446 -2.12 -15.65 15.97
C PHE A 446 -1.59 -15.28 17.37
N ARG A 447 -0.52 -15.96 17.81
CA ARG A 447 0.06 -15.75 19.15
C ARG A 447 1.03 -14.56 19.20
N ASN A 448 1.79 -14.35 18.13
CA ASN A 448 2.80 -13.29 18.09
C ASN A 448 2.14 -11.97 17.68
N ASP A 449 2.55 -10.87 18.32
CA ASP A 449 2.00 -9.54 18.04
C ASP A 449 2.25 -9.11 16.59
N GLU A 450 3.43 -9.43 16.02
CA GLU A 450 3.76 -9.14 14.62
C GLU A 450 2.84 -9.84 13.62
N ASP A 451 2.54 -11.12 13.85
CA ASP A 451 1.64 -11.91 12.98
C ASP A 451 0.20 -11.36 13.04
N ARG A 452 -0.25 -10.96 14.24
CA ARG A 452 -1.57 -10.35 14.47
C ARG A 452 -1.70 -9.01 13.76
N GLU A 453 -0.65 -8.20 13.83
CA GLU A 453 -0.58 -6.92 13.11
C GLU A 453 -0.60 -7.11 11.61
N GLU A 454 0.20 -8.04 11.06
CA GLU A 454 0.23 -8.30 9.62
C GLU A 454 -1.11 -8.82 9.12
N ALA A 455 -1.77 -9.71 9.86
CA ALA A 455 -3.11 -10.21 9.54
C ALA A 455 -4.13 -9.06 9.47
N LEU A 456 -4.12 -8.15 10.45
CA LEU A 456 -5.02 -6.99 10.46
C LEU A 456 -4.69 -6.02 9.32
N VAL A 457 -3.41 -5.70 9.10
CA VAL A 457 -2.98 -4.76 8.05
C VAL A 457 -3.42 -5.25 6.68
N MET A 458 -3.16 -6.53 6.38
CA MET A 458 -3.50 -7.16 5.10
C MET A 458 -5.00 -7.14 4.81
N PHE A 459 -5.84 -7.42 5.81
CA PHE A 459 -7.29 -7.48 5.65
C PHE A 459 -8.01 -6.18 5.98
N TRP A 460 -7.33 -5.15 6.48
CA TRP A 460 -7.93 -3.83 6.70
C TRP A 460 -8.74 -3.32 5.50
N PRO A 461 -8.26 -3.31 4.24
CA PRO A 461 -9.06 -2.89 3.07
C PRO A 461 -10.21 -3.85 2.71
N ARG A 462 -10.36 -4.99 3.40
CA ARG A 462 -11.35 -6.05 3.13
C ARG A 462 -12.44 -6.16 4.20
N ILE A 463 -12.38 -5.33 5.24
CA ILE A 463 -13.41 -5.29 6.28
C ILE A 463 -14.62 -4.53 5.76
N ILE A 464 -15.79 -5.17 5.75
CA ILE A 464 -17.02 -4.59 5.19
C ILE A 464 -17.72 -3.63 6.14
N ASP A 465 -17.59 -3.84 7.45
CA ASP A 465 -18.32 -3.15 8.51
C ASP A 465 -17.35 -2.42 9.46
N LYS A 466 -16.35 -1.73 8.90
CA LYS A 466 -15.29 -1.03 9.66
C LYS A 466 -15.82 -0.05 10.73
N TYR A 467 -17.08 0.35 10.65
CA TYR A 467 -17.75 1.14 11.68
C TYR A 467 -17.81 0.40 13.03
N ASN A 468 -17.64 -0.92 13.03
CA ASN A 468 -17.53 -1.79 14.19
C ASN A 468 -16.07 -2.12 14.57
N ALA A 469 -15.09 -1.37 14.07
CA ALA A 469 -13.68 -1.72 14.26
C ALA A 469 -13.23 -1.83 15.73
N LYS A 470 -13.93 -1.16 16.66
CA LYS A 470 -13.66 -1.26 18.09
C LYS A 470 -13.72 -2.71 18.59
N VAL A 471 -14.62 -3.54 18.04
CA VAL A 471 -14.82 -4.95 18.40
C VAL A 471 -13.54 -5.79 18.29
N PHE A 472 -12.70 -5.54 17.28
CA PHE A 472 -11.43 -6.25 17.13
C PHE A 472 -10.22 -5.46 17.66
N ARG A 473 -10.31 -4.11 17.72
CA ARG A 473 -9.21 -3.27 18.23
C ARG A 473 -8.90 -3.54 19.70
N VAL A 474 -9.91 -3.89 20.50
CA VAL A 474 -9.74 -4.21 21.92
C VAL A 474 -8.84 -5.43 22.17
N ARG A 475 -8.57 -6.24 21.13
CA ARG A 475 -7.59 -7.34 21.21
C ARG A 475 -6.14 -6.84 21.27
N PHE A 476 -5.86 -5.60 20.87
CA PHE A 476 -4.53 -4.99 20.97
C PHE A 476 -4.42 -4.23 22.29
N GLU A 477 -4.10 -4.95 23.35
CA GLU A 477 -4.07 -4.43 24.72
C GLU A 477 -2.92 -3.46 24.97
N LYS A 478 -1.76 -3.69 24.32
CA LYS A 478 -0.58 -2.85 24.48
C LYS A 478 -0.72 -1.61 23.62
N ARG A 479 -0.42 -0.45 24.21
CA ARG A 479 -0.46 0.84 23.51
C ARG A 479 0.50 0.87 22.34
N GLU A 480 1.65 0.21 22.48
CA GLU A 480 2.68 0.12 21.46
C GLU A 480 2.17 -0.58 20.20
N ASP A 481 1.33 -1.61 20.33
CA ASP A 481 0.75 -2.35 19.20
C ASP A 481 -0.21 -1.45 18.41
N VAL A 482 -1.03 -0.68 19.12
CA VAL A 482 -1.94 0.31 18.49
C VAL A 482 -1.15 1.39 17.76
N VAL A 483 -0.04 1.86 18.35
CA VAL A 483 0.84 2.84 17.69
C VAL A 483 1.48 2.26 16.44
N ARG A 484 2.01 1.02 16.49
CA ARG A 484 2.55 0.35 15.30
C ARG A 484 1.50 0.21 14.20
N LEU A 485 0.27 -0.18 14.55
CA LEU A 485 -0.85 -0.22 13.60
C LEU A 485 -1.19 1.16 13.03
N GLN A 486 -1.14 2.23 13.83
CA GLN A 486 -1.35 3.60 13.35
C GLN A 486 -0.22 4.06 12.43
N GLU A 487 1.03 3.71 12.71
CA GLU A 487 2.17 4.02 11.84
C GLU A 487 2.10 3.25 10.51
N ARG A 488 1.63 1.99 10.54
CA ARG A 488 1.48 1.16 9.34
C ARG A 488 0.23 1.51 8.53
N LEU A 489 -0.96 1.55 9.14
CA LEU A 489 -2.25 1.81 8.46
C LEU A 489 -2.56 3.29 8.29
N GLY A 490 -2.06 4.14 9.18
CA GLY A 490 -2.20 5.61 9.13
C GLY A 490 -3.14 6.13 10.19
N TYR A 491 -2.84 7.30 10.71
CA TYR A 491 -3.60 7.90 11.80
C TYR A 491 -5.00 8.33 11.35
N ILE A 492 -5.14 8.77 10.09
CA ILE A 492 -6.45 9.11 9.51
C ILE A 492 -7.21 7.83 9.12
N THR A 493 -6.56 6.91 8.41
CA THR A 493 -7.18 5.66 7.97
C THR A 493 -7.65 4.80 9.16
N PHE A 494 -6.83 4.73 10.22
CA PHE A 494 -7.11 4.00 11.44
C PHE A 494 -7.81 4.86 12.52
N PHE A 495 -8.31 6.06 12.17
CA PHE A 495 -9.04 6.89 13.11
C PHE A 495 -10.35 6.22 13.58
N PRO A 496 -10.69 6.26 14.88
CA PRO A 496 -11.91 5.64 15.41
C PRO A 496 -13.16 6.52 15.15
N TYR A 497 -13.55 6.69 13.89
CA TYR A 497 -14.62 7.64 13.51
C TYR A 497 -15.95 7.45 14.25
N MET A 498 -16.37 6.19 14.42
CA MET A 498 -17.67 5.85 15.00
C MET A 498 -17.64 5.74 16.51
N GLN A 499 -16.53 5.24 17.04
CA GLN A 499 -16.37 4.93 18.46
C GLN A 499 -15.04 5.51 18.99
N PRO A 500 -14.88 6.86 18.99
CA PRO A 500 -13.68 7.52 19.51
C PRO A 500 -13.61 7.48 21.05
N GLU A 501 -14.65 7.00 21.73
CA GLU A 501 -14.66 6.85 23.18
C GLU A 501 -13.48 5.97 23.65
N ASN A 502 -12.84 6.43 24.72
CA ASN A 502 -11.62 5.85 25.32
C ASN A 502 -10.39 5.89 24.40
N ALA A 503 -10.43 6.62 23.28
CA ALA A 503 -9.24 6.80 22.45
C ALA A 503 -8.22 7.68 23.17
N VAL A 504 -7.07 7.10 23.51
CA VAL A 504 -5.90 7.82 24.01
C VAL A 504 -4.99 8.13 22.82
N PHE A 505 -4.62 9.39 22.63
CA PHE A 505 -3.82 9.81 21.50
C PHE A 505 -2.58 10.61 21.93
N ARG A 506 -1.52 10.48 21.14
CA ARG A 506 -0.30 11.29 21.19
C ARG A 506 0.14 11.52 19.75
N LEU A 507 -0.02 12.74 19.28
CA LEU A 507 0.05 13.12 17.88
C LEU A 507 1.21 14.08 17.67
N ASN A 508 2.17 13.69 16.84
CA ASN A 508 3.25 14.51 16.37
C ASN A 508 2.74 15.49 15.32
N MET A 509 2.65 16.76 15.71
CA MET A 509 2.11 17.82 14.89
C MET A 509 3.05 18.22 13.75
N ALA A 510 4.26 17.67 13.65
CA ALA A 510 5.09 17.81 12.44
C ALA A 510 4.57 16.96 11.26
N ILE A 511 3.90 15.85 11.54
CA ILE A 511 3.41 14.90 10.54
C ILE A 511 2.01 15.33 10.08
N TYR A 512 1.80 15.45 8.77
CA TYR A 512 0.55 15.97 8.20
C TYR A 512 -0.67 15.17 8.67
N GLU A 513 -0.65 13.84 8.52
CA GLU A 513 -1.82 13.02 8.85
C GLU A 513 -2.18 13.09 10.35
N GLN A 514 -1.18 13.26 11.22
CA GLN A 514 -1.39 13.37 12.66
C GLN A 514 -1.97 14.73 13.04
N ARG A 515 -1.58 15.82 12.36
CA ARG A 515 -2.27 17.12 12.50
C ARG A 515 -3.73 17.06 12.06
N VAL A 516 -4.02 16.33 10.97
CA VAL A 516 -5.40 16.12 10.53
C VAL A 516 -6.16 15.29 11.56
N ALA A 517 -5.57 14.22 12.11
CA ALA A 517 -6.18 13.45 13.19
C ALA A 517 -6.48 14.30 14.45
N ALA A 518 -5.57 15.21 14.82
CA ALA A 518 -5.80 16.16 15.91
C ALA A 518 -6.99 17.07 15.60
N SER A 519 -7.05 17.58 14.36
CA SER A 519 -8.17 18.39 13.88
C SER A 519 -9.50 17.62 13.91
N LEU A 520 -9.51 16.33 13.58
CA LEU A 520 -10.70 15.47 13.67
C LEU A 520 -11.21 15.35 15.12
N PHE A 521 -10.33 15.14 16.10
CA PHE A 521 -10.73 15.14 17.51
C PHE A 521 -11.32 16.48 17.96
N VAL A 522 -10.74 17.60 17.53
CA VAL A 522 -11.25 18.94 17.87
C VAL A 522 -12.62 19.18 17.19
N GLN A 523 -12.79 18.77 15.93
CA GLN A 523 -14.06 18.85 15.23
C GLN A 523 -15.17 18.04 15.94
N LEU A 524 -14.85 16.82 16.38
CA LEU A 524 -15.78 16.00 17.18
C LEU A 524 -16.14 16.69 18.50
N MET A 525 -15.16 17.16 19.26
CA MET A 525 -15.39 17.89 20.51
C MET A 525 -16.30 19.11 20.31
N LEU A 526 -16.06 19.93 19.28
CA LEU A 526 -16.87 21.12 19.02
C LEU A 526 -18.31 20.79 18.60
N ARG A 527 -18.50 19.63 17.96
CA ARG A 527 -19.81 19.21 17.48
C ARG A 527 -20.65 18.48 18.53
N GLU A 528 -19.98 17.74 19.42
CA GLU A 528 -20.61 16.91 20.44
C GLU A 528 -20.74 17.67 21.76
N MET A 529 -19.63 17.88 22.47
CA MET A 529 -19.62 18.65 23.71
C MET A 529 -18.23 19.26 23.98
N PRO A 530 -18.16 20.57 24.30
CA PRO A 530 -16.93 21.18 24.77
C PRO A 530 -16.41 20.46 26.02
N GLY A 531 -15.16 19.99 25.97
CA GLY A 531 -14.55 19.23 27.07
C GLY A 531 -14.57 17.71 26.90
N ASN A 532 -14.98 17.18 25.74
CA ASN A 532 -14.81 15.76 25.40
C ASN A 532 -13.35 15.33 25.23
N ILE A 533 -12.45 16.28 24.92
CA ILE A 533 -11.00 16.05 25.04
C ILE A 533 -10.62 16.30 26.49
N LYS A 534 -10.23 15.24 27.18
CA LYS A 534 -9.84 15.22 28.58
C LYS A 534 -8.31 15.15 28.69
N ASP A 535 -7.79 15.76 29.75
CA ASP A 535 -6.35 15.94 30.01
C ASP A 535 -5.54 16.36 28.78
N PRO A 536 -5.96 17.42 28.05
CA PRO A 536 -5.23 17.88 26.88
C PRO A 536 -3.85 18.42 27.29
N MET A 537 -2.81 18.01 26.57
CA MET A 537 -1.45 18.46 26.78
C MET A 537 -0.78 18.71 25.44
N TYR A 538 -0.06 19.83 25.34
CA TYR A 538 0.75 20.19 24.19
C TYR A 538 2.21 20.39 24.60
N GLU A 539 3.07 19.49 24.15
CA GLU A 539 4.52 19.57 24.32
C GLU A 539 5.12 20.34 23.13
N LYS A 540 5.70 21.50 23.41
CA LYS A 540 6.39 22.33 22.41
C LYS A 540 7.71 21.67 21.99
N PRO A 541 8.29 22.06 20.83
CA PRO A 541 9.58 21.53 20.37
C PRO A 541 10.75 21.74 21.34
N ASP A 542 10.65 22.73 22.23
CA ASP A 542 11.65 23.02 23.27
C ASP A 542 11.47 22.17 24.55
N GLY A 543 10.48 21.27 24.57
CA GLY A 543 10.12 20.44 25.73
C GLY A 543 9.18 21.12 26.73
N THR A 544 8.77 22.37 26.49
CA THR A 544 7.82 23.07 27.36
C THR A 544 6.44 22.43 27.26
N LEU A 545 5.85 22.09 28.40
CA LEU A 545 4.51 21.52 28.49
C LEU A 545 3.46 22.62 28.69
N ASP A 546 2.47 22.67 27.80
CA ASP A 546 1.26 23.47 27.92
C ASP A 546 0.07 22.54 28.21
N ASN A 547 -0.50 22.65 29.41
CA ASN A 547 -1.64 21.83 29.85
C ASN A 547 -2.99 22.33 29.30
N LEU A 548 -2.98 23.33 28.41
CA LEU A 548 -4.17 23.85 27.74
C LEU A 548 -5.33 24.10 28.72
N THR A 549 -5.04 24.77 29.84
CA THR A 549 -5.99 24.98 30.96
C THR A 549 -7.24 25.77 30.55
N MET A 550 -7.16 26.56 29.48
CA MET A 550 -8.28 27.28 28.88
C MET A 550 -9.06 26.45 27.84
N GLY A 551 -8.73 25.16 27.71
CA GLY A 551 -9.25 24.24 26.71
C GLY A 551 -8.45 24.24 25.41
N VAL A 552 -8.72 23.25 24.56
CA VAL A 552 -8.09 23.11 23.24
C VAL A 552 -8.59 24.23 22.31
N PRO A 553 -7.70 24.95 21.58
CA PRO A 553 -8.11 26.04 20.70
C PRO A 553 -9.11 25.60 19.63
N ARG A 554 -10.24 26.30 19.53
CA ARG A 554 -11.30 25.99 18.54
C ARG A 554 -10.82 26.10 17.10
N SER A 555 -9.83 26.96 16.83
CA SER A 555 -9.23 27.12 15.50
C SER A 555 -8.59 25.83 14.99
N TRP A 556 -8.13 24.93 15.86
CA TRP A 556 -7.54 23.64 15.48
C TRP A 556 -8.53 22.68 14.81
N ALA A 557 -9.83 23.02 14.78
CA ALA A 557 -10.81 22.35 13.93
C ALA A 557 -10.48 22.47 12.43
N ASP A 558 -9.69 23.47 12.01
CA ASP A 558 -9.00 23.49 10.72
C ASP A 558 -7.54 23.06 10.94
N TRP A 559 -7.13 21.95 10.32
CA TRP A 559 -5.78 21.42 10.44
C TRP A 559 -4.70 22.44 10.03
N LYS A 560 -5.02 23.42 9.18
CA LYS A 560 -4.08 24.50 8.78
C LYS A 560 -3.76 25.47 9.91
N GLN A 561 -4.64 25.55 10.91
CA GLN A 561 -4.47 26.38 12.10
C GLN A 561 -3.86 25.60 13.27
N CYS A 562 -3.69 24.29 13.13
CA CYS A 562 -2.93 23.49 14.09
C CYS A 562 -1.43 23.89 14.04
N PRO A 563 -0.70 23.76 15.16
CA PRO A 563 0.75 23.91 15.17
C PRO A 563 1.41 22.99 14.15
N SER A 564 2.52 23.45 13.56
CA SER A 564 3.29 22.68 12.56
C SER A 564 4.37 21.79 13.15
N ASP A 565 4.55 21.81 14.47
CA ASP A 565 5.54 21.06 15.24
C ASP A 565 5.01 20.80 16.67
N GLY A 566 5.77 20.07 17.48
CA GLY A 566 5.36 19.68 18.83
C GLY A 566 4.47 18.43 18.87
N ILE A 567 3.99 18.10 20.07
CA ILE A 567 3.24 16.87 20.33
C ILE A 567 1.97 17.20 21.10
N PHE A 568 0.82 16.84 20.53
CA PHE A 568 -0.48 17.02 21.15
C PHE A 568 -1.02 15.66 21.65
N SER A 569 -1.40 15.59 22.91
CA SER A 569 -1.92 14.38 23.54
C SER A 569 -3.14 14.64 24.40
N GLY A 570 -3.94 13.59 24.61
CA GLY A 570 -5.12 13.61 25.46
C GLY A 570 -5.91 12.31 25.33
N HIS A 571 -7.10 12.28 25.92
CA HIS A 571 -8.05 11.20 25.73
C HIS A 571 -9.43 11.73 25.34
N TYR A 572 -10.15 10.98 24.50
CA TYR A 572 -11.48 11.36 24.05
C TYR A 572 -12.56 10.58 24.82
N SER A 573 -13.53 11.31 25.38
CA SER A 573 -14.69 10.75 26.08
C SER A 573 -15.95 11.53 25.68
N CYS A 574 -17.04 10.83 25.40
CA CYS A 574 -18.31 11.41 25.01
C CYS A 574 -19.47 10.61 25.61
N ALA A 575 -20.42 11.30 26.24
CA ALA A 575 -21.66 10.68 26.68
C ALA A 575 -22.49 10.20 25.46
N PRO A 576 -23.22 9.07 25.58
CA PRO A 576 -24.05 8.55 24.49
C PRO A 576 -25.03 9.57 23.89
N GLU A 577 -25.63 10.42 24.73
CA GLU A 577 -26.63 11.42 24.36
C GLU A 577 -26.06 12.57 23.51
N ASN A 578 -24.74 12.81 23.63
CA ASN A 578 -24.04 13.90 22.94
C ASN A 578 -23.43 13.48 21.60
N ARG A 579 -23.56 12.21 21.22
CA ARG A 579 -22.97 11.67 20.00
C ARG A 579 -23.57 12.35 18.77
N ALA A 580 -22.71 12.98 17.98
CA ALA A 580 -23.11 13.56 16.72
C ALA A 580 -22.99 12.50 15.61
N PHE A 581 -23.83 11.45 15.66
CA PHE A 581 -23.70 10.28 14.78
C PHE A 581 -23.63 10.63 13.28
N ASP A 582 -24.50 11.52 12.80
CA ASP A 582 -24.48 12.01 11.41
C ASP A 582 -23.19 12.74 11.03
N PHE A 583 -22.56 13.39 12.01
CA PHE A 583 -21.27 14.04 11.79
C PHE A 583 -20.14 13.01 11.74
N ARG A 584 -20.14 12.02 12.64
CA ARG A 584 -19.20 10.88 12.62
C ARG A 584 -19.26 10.13 11.28
N ARG A 585 -20.47 9.88 10.73
CA ARG A 585 -20.66 9.29 9.40
C ARG A 585 -19.99 10.10 8.30
N ARG A 586 -20.21 11.42 8.26
CA ARG A 586 -19.60 12.30 7.25
C ARG A 586 -18.07 12.34 7.33
N LEU A 587 -17.50 12.31 8.54
CA LEU A 587 -16.05 12.22 8.71
C LEU A 587 -15.51 10.88 8.18
N ALA A 588 -16.18 9.76 8.48
CA ALA A 588 -15.81 8.44 7.98
C ALA A 588 -15.89 8.36 6.45
N GLU A 589 -16.91 8.95 5.81
CA GLU A 589 -16.99 9.03 4.35
C GLU A 589 -15.84 9.86 3.76
N THR A 590 -15.56 11.04 4.34
CA THR A 590 -14.60 12.01 3.79
C THR A 590 -13.16 11.57 3.95
N TYR A 591 -12.80 11.08 5.15
CA TYR A 591 -11.43 10.78 5.55
C TYR A 591 -11.16 9.29 5.78
N GLY A 592 -12.20 8.51 6.11
CA GLY A 592 -12.08 7.06 6.22
C GLY A 592 -12.34 6.32 4.90
N TYR A 593 -12.78 7.06 3.85
CA TYR A 593 -13.18 6.53 2.53
C TYR A 593 -14.24 5.44 2.58
N TYR A 594 -15.14 5.51 3.57
CA TYR A 594 -16.27 4.60 3.66
C TYR A 594 -17.21 4.88 2.49
N ASP A 595 -17.77 3.82 1.89
CA ASP A 595 -18.70 3.95 0.78
C ASP A 595 -19.94 4.76 1.23
N ALA A 596 -20.19 5.90 0.58
CA ALA A 596 -21.26 6.82 0.97
C ALA A 596 -22.65 6.18 0.92
N LYS A 597 -22.89 5.25 -0.02
CA LYS A 597 -24.18 4.57 -0.13
C LYS A 597 -24.40 3.55 0.99
N THR A 598 -23.32 2.98 1.50
CA THR A 598 -23.32 2.09 2.66
C THR A 598 -23.53 2.89 3.93
N MET A 599 -22.76 3.99 4.10
CA MET A 599 -22.88 4.89 5.25
C MET A 599 -24.25 5.54 5.39
N ALA A 600 -24.90 5.89 4.28
CA ALA A 600 -26.26 6.45 4.29
C ALA A 600 -27.32 5.49 4.88
N LYS A 601 -27.09 4.17 4.83
CA LYS A 601 -28.03 3.15 5.32
C LYS A 601 -27.79 2.75 6.78
N ILE A 602 -26.61 3.04 7.31
CA ILE A 602 -26.22 2.65 8.66
C ILE A 602 -26.84 3.62 9.66
N ASN A 603 -27.52 3.07 10.65
CA ASN A 603 -28.07 3.76 11.80
C ASN A 603 -27.23 3.48 13.05
N GLU A 604 -27.44 4.25 14.10
CA GLU A 604 -26.68 4.10 15.35
C GLU A 604 -26.85 2.71 16.00
N GLN A 605 -28.02 2.10 15.84
CA GLN A 605 -28.32 0.74 16.33
C GLN A 605 -27.55 -0.36 15.59
N ASP A 606 -27.05 -0.09 14.38
CA ASP A 606 -26.28 -1.05 13.59
C ASP A 606 -24.80 -1.10 14.06
N VAL A 607 -24.39 -0.13 14.89
CA VAL A 607 -23.04 -0.08 15.45
C VAL A 607 -22.96 -0.96 16.70
N MET A 608 -22.00 -1.88 16.69
CA MET A 608 -21.62 -2.66 17.86
C MET A 608 -20.81 -1.77 18.80
N TRP A 609 -21.51 -1.02 19.65
CA TRP A 609 -20.92 -0.21 20.71
C TRP A 609 -20.13 -1.09 21.68
N TRP A 610 -18.84 -0.80 21.83
CA TRP A 610 -17.89 -1.73 22.43
C TRP A 610 -16.86 -1.02 23.31
N THR A 611 -16.49 -1.66 24.43
CA THR A 611 -15.44 -1.19 25.33
C THR A 611 -14.53 -2.37 25.69
N GLY A 612 -13.21 -2.18 25.61
CA GLY A 612 -12.24 -3.23 25.96
C GLY A 612 -12.08 -3.38 27.46
N LEU A 613 -11.74 -4.58 27.95
CA LEU A 613 -11.59 -4.84 29.39
C LEU A 613 -10.39 -4.12 30.03
N THR A 614 -9.42 -3.66 29.24
CA THR A 614 -8.24 -2.91 29.69
C THR A 614 -8.44 -1.40 29.71
N GLU A 615 -9.55 -0.91 29.15
CA GLU A 615 -9.86 0.52 29.06
C GLU A 615 -10.43 1.11 30.36
N PRO A 616 -11.38 0.46 31.07
CA PRO A 616 -11.95 1.03 32.28
C PRO A 616 -11.03 0.83 33.51
N PRO A 617 -11.19 1.66 34.56
CA PRO A 617 -10.56 1.42 35.86
C PRO A 617 -10.95 0.04 36.45
N SER A 618 -10.05 -0.56 37.25
CA SER A 618 -10.29 -1.86 37.90
C SER A 618 -11.58 -1.93 38.70
N ASP A 619 -11.96 -0.82 39.34
CA ASP A 619 -13.19 -0.72 40.14
C ASP A 619 -14.47 -0.88 39.30
N ILE A 620 -14.43 -0.52 38.01
CA ILE A 620 -15.53 -0.76 37.07
C ILE A 620 -15.64 -2.25 36.75
N LEU A 621 -14.52 -2.95 36.64
CA LEU A 621 -14.51 -4.39 36.41
C LEU A 621 -15.04 -5.16 37.64
N ASP A 622 -14.66 -4.74 38.85
CA ASP A 622 -15.19 -5.28 40.11
C ASP A 622 -16.72 -5.10 40.20
N LEU A 623 -17.22 -3.92 39.80
CA LEU A 623 -18.66 -3.66 39.72
C LEU A 623 -19.32 -4.58 38.70
N LEU A 624 -18.73 -4.70 37.51
CA LEU A 624 -19.27 -5.53 36.44
C LEU A 624 -19.33 -7.00 36.84
N GLU A 625 -18.28 -7.54 37.47
CA GLU A 625 -18.25 -8.91 38.00
C GLU A 625 -19.39 -9.13 39.01
N PHE A 626 -19.60 -8.16 39.91
CA PHE A 626 -20.72 -8.18 40.85
C PHE A 626 -22.08 -8.22 40.12
N LEU A 627 -22.26 -7.39 39.09
CA LEU A 627 -23.51 -7.33 38.32
C LEU A 627 -23.76 -8.62 37.52
N ILE A 628 -22.73 -9.14 36.83
CA ILE A 628 -22.78 -10.40 36.07
C ILE A 628 -23.17 -11.58 36.96
N SER A 629 -22.72 -11.58 38.21
CA SER A 629 -23.05 -12.68 39.14
C SER A 629 -24.53 -12.71 39.59
N ARG A 630 -25.28 -11.60 39.44
CA ARG A 630 -26.60 -11.40 40.06
C ARG A 630 -27.74 -11.09 39.10
N PHE A 631 -27.45 -10.50 37.95
CA PHE A 631 -28.46 -10.04 37.00
C PHE A 631 -28.25 -10.69 35.63
N ASN A 632 -29.30 -10.74 34.80
CA ASN A 632 -29.17 -11.30 33.46
C ASN A 632 -28.63 -10.27 32.45
N ASN A 633 -28.81 -8.97 32.72
CA ASN A 633 -28.30 -7.87 31.92
C ASN A 633 -28.22 -6.58 32.76
N VAL A 634 -27.56 -5.57 32.20
CA VAL A 634 -27.35 -4.27 32.86
C VAL A 634 -28.64 -3.46 33.05
N ASP A 635 -29.65 -3.61 32.18
CA ASP A 635 -30.93 -2.91 32.33
C ASP A 635 -31.76 -3.44 33.52
N GLU A 636 -31.63 -4.73 33.85
CA GLU A 636 -32.21 -5.33 35.05
C GLU A 636 -31.56 -4.76 36.32
N ALA A 637 -30.22 -4.67 36.32
CA ALA A 637 -29.46 -4.05 37.40
C ALA A 637 -29.87 -2.57 37.61
N PHE A 638 -29.98 -1.81 36.52
CA PHE A 638 -30.40 -0.40 36.57
C PHE A 638 -31.78 -0.23 37.21
N ARG A 639 -32.77 -0.99 36.74
CA ARG A 639 -34.14 -0.96 37.29
C ARG A 639 -34.15 -1.35 38.77
N LYS A 640 -33.33 -2.33 39.16
CA LYS A 640 -33.22 -2.73 40.57
C LYS A 640 -32.63 -1.60 41.42
N ILE A 641 -31.56 -0.96 40.97
CA ILE A 641 -30.93 0.17 41.68
C ILE A 641 -31.91 1.33 41.85
N ILE A 642 -32.64 1.71 40.80
CA ILE A 642 -33.66 2.76 40.89
C ILE A 642 -34.81 2.37 41.83
N SER A 643 -35.25 1.10 41.81
CA SER A 643 -36.34 0.64 42.70
C SER A 643 -35.99 0.72 44.18
N LEU A 644 -34.69 0.79 44.53
CA LEU A 644 -34.19 0.96 45.89
C LEU A 644 -34.04 2.44 46.28
N SER A 645 -34.36 3.35 45.38
CA SER A 645 -34.31 4.79 45.61
C SER A 645 -35.64 5.32 46.12
N ASP A 646 -35.60 6.18 47.15
CA ASP A 646 -36.76 6.94 47.61
C ASP A 646 -37.14 8.08 46.64
N THR A 647 -36.33 8.33 45.61
CA THR A 647 -36.55 9.42 44.64
C THR A 647 -37.43 8.95 43.48
N LYS A 648 -38.42 9.76 43.09
CA LYS A 648 -39.28 9.50 41.90
C LYS A 648 -38.56 9.73 40.56
N THR A 649 -37.26 10.02 40.57
CA THR A 649 -36.49 10.37 39.37
C THR A 649 -35.93 9.10 38.71
N PRO A 650 -36.00 8.97 37.37
CA PRO A 650 -35.45 7.82 36.65
C PRO A 650 -33.91 7.88 36.47
N LEU A 651 -33.21 8.60 37.35
CA LEU A 651 -31.78 8.88 37.26
C LEU A 651 -31.08 8.40 38.53
N ILE A 652 -29.85 7.89 38.39
CA ILE A 652 -29.03 7.44 39.52
C ILE A 652 -28.12 8.59 39.95
N THR A 653 -28.35 9.16 41.13
CA THR A 653 -27.41 10.12 41.75
C THR A 653 -26.36 9.39 42.58
N LEU A 654 -25.24 10.04 42.92
CA LEU A 654 -24.17 9.42 43.72
C LEU A 654 -24.70 8.83 45.04
N ARG A 655 -25.61 9.55 45.71
CA ARG A 655 -26.23 9.09 46.96
C ARG A 655 -27.08 7.84 46.75
N VAL A 656 -27.86 7.79 45.68
CA VAL A 656 -28.68 6.62 45.32
C VAL A 656 -27.79 5.43 44.96
N PHE A 657 -26.72 5.67 44.20
CA PHE A 657 -25.75 4.65 43.82
C PHE A 657 -25.10 3.99 45.04
N GLN A 658 -24.59 4.79 45.98
CA GLN A 658 -23.99 4.30 47.22
C GLN A 658 -24.98 3.51 48.07
N ALA A 659 -26.20 4.05 48.28
CA ALA A 659 -27.22 3.37 49.07
C ALA A 659 -27.67 2.04 48.44
N ALA A 660 -27.82 2.00 47.12
CA ALA A 660 -28.21 0.80 46.40
C ALA A 660 -27.15 -0.30 46.47
N LEU A 661 -25.86 0.03 46.36
CA LEU A 661 -24.79 -0.97 46.49
C LEU A 661 -24.71 -1.58 47.89
N VAL A 662 -24.99 -0.78 48.93
CA VAL A 662 -25.12 -1.29 50.31
C VAL A 662 -26.33 -2.22 50.44
N ALA A 663 -27.49 -1.81 49.89
CA ALA A 663 -28.72 -2.61 49.93
C ALA A 663 -28.64 -3.91 49.10
N LEU A 664 -27.80 -3.94 48.06
CA LEU A 664 -27.51 -5.14 47.26
C LEU A 664 -26.37 -6.00 47.85
N GLU A 665 -25.88 -5.64 49.04
CA GLU A 665 -24.81 -6.34 49.76
C GLU A 665 -23.51 -6.46 48.94
N CYS A 666 -23.15 -5.40 48.19
CA CYS A 666 -21.91 -5.36 47.44
C CYS A 666 -20.70 -5.17 48.38
N GLY A 667 -19.98 -6.25 48.66
CA GLY A 667 -18.80 -6.23 49.53
C GLY A 667 -17.48 -5.86 48.83
N LYS A 668 -17.46 -5.67 47.51
CA LYS A 668 -16.23 -5.52 46.69
C LYS A 668 -15.44 -4.23 46.99
N PHE A 669 -16.11 -3.18 47.47
CA PHE A 669 -15.51 -1.85 47.67
C PHE A 669 -15.28 -1.48 49.13
N LYS A 670 -15.54 -2.38 50.08
CA LYS A 670 -15.38 -2.11 51.52
C LYS A 670 -13.93 -1.82 51.87
N GLY A 671 -13.67 -0.72 52.57
CA GLY A 671 -12.32 -0.30 52.96
C GLY A 671 -12.29 1.13 53.47
N SER A 672 -11.10 1.61 53.85
CA SER A 672 -10.90 3.00 54.28
C SER A 672 -11.12 4.04 53.16
N ASP A 673 -11.10 3.59 51.90
CA ASP A 673 -11.23 4.37 50.67
C ASP A 673 -12.56 4.13 49.91
N GLU A 674 -13.51 3.38 50.50
CA GLU A 674 -14.77 2.97 49.87
C GLU A 674 -15.50 4.14 49.19
N ASN A 675 -15.69 5.25 49.90
CA ASN A 675 -16.37 6.42 49.36
C ASN A 675 -15.65 7.05 48.17
N GLN A 676 -14.32 7.02 48.15
CA GLN A 676 -13.52 7.57 47.05
C GLN A 676 -13.60 6.67 45.81
N ARG A 677 -13.53 5.35 46.00
CA ARG A 677 -13.70 4.34 44.93
C ARG A 677 -15.09 4.44 44.31
N LEU A 678 -16.15 4.48 45.11
CA LEU A 678 -17.53 4.63 44.62
C LEU A 678 -17.75 5.96 43.88
N ALA A 679 -17.15 7.06 44.34
CA ALA A 679 -17.20 8.33 43.63
C ALA A 679 -16.41 8.30 42.30
N ALA A 680 -15.31 7.55 42.23
CA ALA A 680 -14.57 7.35 40.97
C ALA A 680 -15.38 6.53 39.97
N ILE A 681 -16.04 5.45 40.42
CA ILE A 681 -16.96 4.66 39.59
C ILE A 681 -18.09 5.54 39.06
N PHE A 682 -18.72 6.32 39.94
CA PHE A 682 -19.81 7.21 39.56
C PHE A 682 -19.38 8.22 38.50
N ARG A 683 -18.20 8.87 38.66
CA ARG A 683 -17.65 9.80 37.67
C ARG A 683 -17.35 9.15 36.33
N TYR A 684 -16.95 7.88 36.32
CA TYR A 684 -16.74 7.14 35.07
C TYR A 684 -18.07 6.88 34.33
N LEU A 685 -19.14 6.58 35.09
CA LEU A 685 -20.47 6.34 34.55
C LEU A 685 -21.27 7.62 34.22
N ASP A 686 -20.80 8.79 34.65
CA ASP A 686 -21.36 10.12 34.35
C ASP A 686 -20.38 10.92 33.47
N PRO A 687 -20.19 10.54 32.18
CA PRO A 687 -19.29 11.24 31.27
C PRO A 687 -19.73 12.68 30.97
N GLY A 688 -21.04 12.97 31.10
CA GLY A 688 -21.60 14.32 30.95
C GLY A 688 -21.27 15.26 32.11
N GLY A 689 -20.98 14.72 33.29
CA GLY A 689 -20.70 15.49 34.50
C GLY A 689 -21.94 16.19 35.05
N GLU A 690 -23.13 15.65 34.77
CA GLU A 690 -24.42 16.23 35.17
C GLU A 690 -24.74 15.96 36.65
N GLY A 691 -23.98 15.05 37.29
CA GLY A 691 -24.19 14.63 38.68
C GLY A 691 -25.25 13.54 38.82
N SER A 692 -25.69 12.95 37.70
CA SER A 692 -26.67 11.87 37.64
C SER A 692 -26.42 10.98 36.44
N ILE A 693 -26.61 9.68 36.59
CA ILE A 693 -26.41 8.69 35.52
C ILE A 693 -27.77 8.33 34.90
N SER A 694 -27.87 8.52 33.59
CA SER A 694 -29.00 8.14 32.74
C SER A 694 -29.02 6.62 32.49
N GLN A 695 -30.15 6.07 32.00
CA GLN A 695 -30.18 4.67 31.56
C GLN A 695 -29.22 4.39 30.40
N ASN A 696 -29.05 5.35 29.48
CA ASN A 696 -28.18 5.19 28.33
C ASN A 696 -26.70 5.28 28.73
N GLU A 697 -26.35 6.13 29.69
CA GLU A 697 -25.02 6.16 30.29
C GLU A 697 -24.73 4.86 31.06
N TRP A 698 -25.70 4.35 31.82
CA TRP A 698 -25.56 3.05 32.48
C TRP A 698 -25.35 1.90 31.50
N ARG A 699 -26.00 1.93 30.33
CA ARG A 699 -25.84 0.92 29.26
C ARG A 699 -24.42 0.85 28.70
N VAL A 700 -23.53 1.80 28.99
CA VAL A 700 -22.09 1.67 28.70
C VAL A 700 -21.50 0.43 29.39
N LEU A 701 -21.98 0.05 30.58
CA LEU A 701 -21.61 -1.21 31.23
C LEU A 701 -22.01 -2.44 30.40
N GLY A 702 -23.07 -2.33 29.58
CA GLY A 702 -23.49 -3.38 28.65
C GLY A 702 -22.45 -3.64 27.55
N GLN A 703 -21.67 -2.62 27.16
CA GLN A 703 -20.58 -2.78 26.19
C GLN A 703 -19.46 -3.65 26.75
N LEU A 704 -19.08 -3.42 28.02
CA LEU A 704 -18.11 -4.25 28.74
C LEU A 704 -18.65 -5.67 28.98
N TRP A 705 -19.93 -5.78 29.32
CA TRP A 705 -20.60 -7.08 29.47
C TRP A 705 -20.51 -7.90 28.18
N ASN A 706 -20.75 -7.28 27.02
CA ASN A 706 -20.66 -7.95 25.72
C ASN A 706 -19.24 -8.45 25.43
N GLU A 707 -18.19 -7.68 25.80
CA GLU A 707 -16.80 -8.13 25.66
C GLU A 707 -16.52 -9.36 26.53
N PHE A 708 -17.04 -9.39 27.76
CA PHE A 708 -16.90 -10.54 28.65
C PHE A 708 -17.59 -11.80 28.07
N ASP A 709 -18.85 -11.66 27.65
CA ASP A 709 -19.62 -12.77 27.06
C ASP A 709 -19.00 -13.28 25.75
N LEU A 710 -18.60 -12.39 24.85
CA LEU A 710 -17.97 -12.78 23.59
C LEU A 710 -16.62 -13.46 23.80
N THR A 711 -15.78 -12.94 24.70
CA THR A 711 -14.48 -13.56 25.01
C THR A 711 -14.64 -14.97 25.57
N ILE A 712 -15.64 -15.20 26.42
CA ILE A 712 -15.95 -16.55 26.94
C ILE A 712 -16.39 -17.47 25.81
N ARG A 713 -17.27 -17.01 24.91
CA ARG A 713 -17.73 -17.82 23.77
C ARG A 713 -16.59 -18.19 22.84
N GLU A 714 -15.73 -17.23 22.51
CA GLU A 714 -14.54 -17.45 21.68
C GLU A 714 -13.59 -18.45 22.34
N PHE A 715 -13.39 -18.36 23.66
CA PHE A 715 -12.57 -19.33 24.40
C PHE A 715 -13.16 -20.74 24.35
N VAL A 716 -14.48 -20.89 24.55
CA VAL A 716 -15.17 -22.18 24.42
C VAL A 716 -15.04 -22.74 23.01
N GLN A 717 -15.26 -21.91 21.98
CA GLN A 717 -15.12 -22.31 20.58
C GLN A 717 -13.68 -22.76 20.28
N PHE A 718 -12.68 -22.04 20.79
CA PHE A 718 -11.28 -22.44 20.67
C PHE A 718 -11.02 -23.81 21.30
N LEU A 719 -11.57 -24.08 22.50
CA LEU A 719 -11.42 -25.38 23.15
C LEU A 719 -12.07 -26.50 22.32
N GLN A 720 -13.24 -26.25 21.73
CA GLN A 720 -13.92 -27.21 20.85
C GLN A 720 -13.07 -27.54 19.62
N ILE A 721 -12.48 -26.54 18.98
CA ILE A 721 -11.60 -26.71 17.82
C ILE A 721 -10.31 -27.45 18.21
N ALA A 722 -9.70 -27.08 19.33
CA ALA A 722 -8.40 -27.62 19.74
C ALA A 722 -8.47 -29.06 20.28
N PHE A 723 -9.59 -29.45 20.90
CA PHE A 723 -9.70 -30.72 21.65
C PHE A 723 -10.88 -31.61 21.25
N GLY A 724 -11.71 -31.20 20.29
CA GLY A 724 -12.91 -31.93 19.85
C GLY A 724 -14.11 -31.79 20.81
N GLU A 725 -15.33 -32.06 20.32
CA GLU A 725 -16.57 -31.90 21.12
C GLU A 725 -16.63 -32.81 22.36
N ASP A 726 -16.04 -34.01 22.29
CA ASP A 726 -16.17 -35.04 23.33
C ASP A 726 -15.44 -34.70 24.64
N SER A 727 -14.39 -33.86 24.59
CA SER A 727 -13.53 -33.57 25.75
C SER A 727 -14.10 -32.47 26.67
N LEU A 728 -15.01 -31.62 26.18
CA LEU A 728 -15.67 -30.57 26.97
C LEU A 728 -16.88 -31.06 27.76
N SER A 729 -17.39 -32.26 27.46
CA SER A 729 -18.50 -32.89 28.19
C SER A 729 -18.13 -33.28 29.62
N MET A 730 -16.84 -33.36 29.97
CA MET A 730 -16.43 -33.88 31.27
C MET A 730 -16.39 -32.83 32.40
N HIS A 731 -16.13 -31.54 32.17
CA HIS A 731 -15.97 -30.56 33.26
C HIS A 731 -16.55 -29.18 32.89
N GLY A 732 -17.80 -28.89 33.31
CA GLY A 732 -18.33 -27.52 33.30
C GLY A 732 -19.84 -27.30 33.04
N SER A 733 -20.70 -28.31 33.14
CA SER A 733 -22.11 -28.20 32.75
C SER A 733 -23.06 -27.72 33.86
N ALA A 734 -23.13 -26.40 34.09
CA ALA A 734 -24.28 -25.81 34.78
C ALA A 734 -24.64 -24.39 34.28
N ARG A 735 -23.67 -23.60 33.81
CA ARG A 735 -23.93 -22.28 33.19
C ARG A 735 -23.99 -22.32 31.66
N LEU A 736 -23.34 -23.30 31.02
CA LEU A 736 -23.25 -23.42 29.56
C LEU A 736 -24.60 -23.75 28.89
N GLN A 737 -25.43 -24.61 29.49
CA GLN A 737 -26.76 -24.94 28.95
C GLN A 737 -27.72 -23.75 28.91
N LYS A 738 -27.57 -22.77 29.81
CA LYS A 738 -28.48 -21.62 29.90
C LYS A 738 -28.29 -20.59 28.77
N SER A 739 -27.11 -20.54 28.14
CA SER A 739 -26.86 -19.65 27.00
C SER A 739 -27.38 -20.23 25.68
N GLN A 740 -27.39 -21.56 25.52
CA GLN A 740 -27.93 -22.22 24.33
C GLN A 740 -29.47 -22.20 24.29
N GLU A 741 -30.16 -22.25 25.45
CA GLU A 741 -31.62 -22.15 25.50
C GLU A 741 -32.15 -20.73 25.14
N LEU A 742 -31.31 -19.70 25.22
CA LEU A 742 -31.66 -18.31 24.88
C LEU A 742 -31.57 -18.00 23.37
N GLN A 743 -31.17 -18.95 22.53
CA GLN A 743 -31.17 -18.81 21.06
C GLN A 743 -32.31 -19.57 20.36
N VAL A 744 -33.14 -20.33 21.09
CA VAL A 744 -34.31 -21.04 20.54
C VAL A 744 -35.63 -20.31 20.86
N LYS A 745 -35.58 -19.11 21.46
CA LYS A 745 -36.69 -18.16 21.62
C LYS A 745 -36.22 -16.77 21.28
#